data_AF-A0A517LJT7-F1
#
_entry.id   AF-A0A517LJT7-F1
#
_cell.length_a   1.000
_cell.length_b   1.000
_cell.length_c   1.000
_cell.angle_alpha   90.00
_cell.angle_beta   90.00
_cell.angle_gamma   90.00
#
_symmetry.space_group_name_H-M   'P 1'
#
loop_
_entity.id
_entity.type
_entity.pdbx_description
1 polymer ?
#
loop_
_entity_poly.entity_id
_entity_poly.type
_entity_poly.pdbx_seq_one_letter_code
_entity_poly.pdbx_strand_id
1 'polypeptide(L)'
;MAGQELVDHSPHQPSPRPPLATARNLILIDNYDSFTWNVYQYLVLEGATVTVFRNDEITLDELVEKNPTQLVISPGPGHPDTDAGISSDAIRHFAGKIPILGVCLGEQCMFTVFGGTVDVTGEILHGKTSNIGHDGRGVYEGLSQDLPVTRYHSLAGTHSTLPKCLEVSSWTATGADKNKTVIMGVRHKEFVVEGVQFHPESILTAEGRPMLRNFLVMQGGTWAENARLSKARANAPVNGKPNGVIDGTPKDKQTNILEKIFDRRKVLVAEQKQIPSQRPADLQEAFELNLSPPQISFPDRLKQSPYPLSLMAEIKRASPSKGIISISTCAPAQARKYALAGASVISVLTEPDWFKGSIEDLRAVRQSLEGMPNRPAVLRKEFVFDEYQILEARLAGADTVLLIVKMLEESLLKRLYAYSRSLGMEPLVEVNTVDEMKIAVEMGSKVIGVNNRNLTNFEVDLDTTSRLMSIVPEGTVVCALSGISGSKDVEPYLKQGVGAVLVGEALMRASDTAQFITELLAGERTPAVCAATKKPFVKICGTRSVEAAKTAVQAGADAVGIILVPGRKRCVSRETALAISAVIHNTPKPEPLEADSTSSSVAANYFDHSARQLAGRKHALLVGVFRNQPLDFVLEQQKTLNLDVVQLHGSEPIEWAKLIPVPVIRAFKPDEPGMGTRGYHALPLLDSGIGGTGERLDLSDVTNVLSKDVGVRVLLAGGLNPDNVQGVLKELGEAGQQVIGVDTSTGVEGANGEQDLGKIKSFVAAVKAC
;
A
#
# COMPACT_ATOMS: atom_id res chain seq x y z
N MET A 1 37.57 10.70 2.35
CA MET A 1 36.82 9.89 1.38
C MET A 1 36.09 10.83 0.44
N ALA A 2 36.45 10.85 -0.84
CA ALA A 2 35.76 11.64 -1.87
C ALA A 2 35.02 10.67 -2.79
N GLY A 3 33.71 10.87 -2.97
CA GLY A 3 32.96 10.28 -4.09
C GLY A 3 32.03 9.09 -3.79
N GLN A 4 31.27 9.08 -2.69
CA GLN A 4 29.99 8.36 -2.67
C GLN A 4 28.88 9.38 -2.93
N GLU A 5 28.05 9.16 -3.96
CA GLU A 5 26.86 9.99 -4.21
C GLU A 5 25.93 9.90 -3.00
N LEU A 6 25.75 11.02 -2.29
CA LEU A 6 24.84 11.10 -1.15
C LEU A 6 23.41 11.12 -1.68
N VAL A 7 22.67 10.03 -1.45
CA VAL A 7 21.28 9.87 -1.87
C VAL A 7 20.33 10.39 -0.78
N ASP A 8 19.64 11.51 -1.04
CA ASP A 8 18.59 12.05 -0.18
C ASP A 8 17.31 11.20 -0.27
N HIS A 9 16.91 10.56 0.82
CA HIS A 9 15.68 9.76 0.90
C HIS A 9 14.46 10.55 1.41
N SER A 10 14.58 11.87 1.59
CA SER A 10 13.44 12.72 1.94
C SER A 10 12.40 12.76 0.81
N PRO A 11 11.09 12.89 1.13
CA PRO A 11 9.99 12.81 0.16
C PRO A 11 10.02 13.88 -0.95
N HIS A 12 10.94 14.85 -0.85
CA HIS A 12 11.09 15.93 -1.82
C HIS A 12 12.28 15.74 -2.77
N GLN A 13 13.12 14.70 -2.60
CA GLN A 13 14.34 14.37 -3.38
C GLN A 13 14.95 15.53 -4.19
N PRO A 14 15.37 16.60 -3.52
CA PRO A 14 15.94 17.75 -4.18
C PRO A 14 17.29 17.39 -4.82
N SER A 15 17.48 17.74 -6.09
CA SER A 15 18.78 17.58 -6.75
C SER A 15 19.88 18.30 -5.95
N PRO A 16 21.07 17.68 -5.79
CA PRO A 16 22.20 18.35 -5.17
C PRO A 16 22.46 19.68 -5.87
N ARG A 17 22.62 20.74 -5.09
CA ARG A 17 22.97 22.05 -5.63
C ARG A 17 24.43 22.08 -6.06
N PRO A 18 24.79 22.95 -7.02
CA PRO A 18 26.19 23.18 -7.35
C PRO A 18 27.00 23.58 -6.10
N PRO A 19 28.28 23.19 -6.02
CA PRO A 19 29.14 23.57 -4.91
C PRO A 19 29.15 25.09 -4.65
N LEU A 20 29.00 25.48 -3.39
CA LEU A 20 29.00 26.86 -2.95
C LEU A 20 30.43 27.29 -2.58
N ALA A 21 30.93 28.31 -3.28
CA ALA A 21 32.26 28.86 -3.00
C ALA A 21 32.40 29.38 -1.56
N THR A 22 31.30 29.83 -0.96
CA THR A 22 31.25 30.29 0.43
C THR A 22 31.49 29.14 1.41
N ALA A 23 31.05 27.92 1.11
CA ALA A 23 31.08 26.75 1.99
C ALA A 23 31.98 25.61 1.47
N ARG A 24 33.15 25.98 0.94
CA ARG A 24 34.12 25.04 0.35
C ARG A 24 34.95 24.24 1.37
N ASN A 25 34.92 24.61 2.65
CA ASN A 25 35.62 23.93 3.74
C ASN A 25 34.84 24.08 5.05
N LEU A 26 33.64 23.53 5.09
CA LEU A 26 32.81 23.52 6.29
C LEU A 26 33.27 22.38 7.21
N ILE A 27 33.41 22.67 8.50
CA ILE A 27 33.66 21.64 9.52
C ILE A 27 32.40 21.40 10.34
N LEU A 28 32.02 20.13 10.47
CA LEU A 28 30.94 19.66 11.34
C LEU A 28 31.55 18.92 12.53
N ILE A 29 31.31 19.41 13.74
CA ILE A 29 31.68 18.70 14.98
C ILE A 29 30.53 17.78 15.35
N ASP A 30 30.79 16.47 15.38
CA ASP A 30 29.85 15.40 15.75
C ASP A 30 29.87 15.16 17.26
N ASN A 31 28.77 15.47 17.94
CA ASN A 31 28.53 15.21 19.35
C ASN A 31 27.81 13.86 19.58
N TYR A 32 28.08 12.85 18.75
CA TYR A 32 27.57 11.48 18.89
C TYR A 32 26.04 11.33 18.77
N ASP A 33 25.42 12.11 17.90
CA ASP A 33 23.99 11.95 17.59
C ASP A 33 23.76 11.15 16.30
N SER A 34 22.74 10.29 16.31
CA SER A 34 22.28 9.57 15.12
C SER A 34 21.86 10.49 13.97
N PHE A 35 21.46 11.74 14.26
CA PHE A 35 21.04 12.74 13.28
C PHE A 35 22.19 13.58 12.71
N THR A 36 23.43 13.48 13.24
CA THR A 36 24.58 14.23 12.70
C THR A 36 24.77 13.98 11.20
N TRP A 37 24.57 12.74 10.74
CA TRP A 37 24.72 12.38 9.33
C TRP A 37 23.59 12.92 8.44
N ASN A 38 22.41 13.21 9.00
CA ASN A 38 21.34 13.89 8.29
C ASN A 38 21.68 15.38 8.11
N VAL A 39 22.26 16.03 9.13
CA VAL A 39 22.80 17.39 9.02
C VAL A 39 23.90 17.44 7.95
N TYR A 40 24.86 16.51 8.01
CA TYR A 40 25.92 16.36 7.01
C TYR A 40 25.33 16.23 5.60
N GLN A 41 24.36 15.34 5.42
CA GLN A 41 23.72 15.12 4.14
C GLN A 41 23.05 16.39 3.60
N TYR A 42 22.24 17.08 4.41
CA TYR A 42 21.59 18.30 3.96
C TYR A 42 22.58 19.42 3.60
N LEU A 43 23.67 19.56 4.36
CA LEU A 43 24.73 20.53 4.05
C LEU A 43 25.40 20.23 2.70
N VAL A 44 25.74 18.97 2.44
CA VAL A 44 26.36 18.56 1.16
C VAL A 44 25.39 18.75 -0.01
N LEU A 45 24.12 18.38 0.16
CA LEU A 45 23.11 18.54 -0.88
C LEU A 45 22.79 20.00 -1.20
N GLU A 46 23.02 20.92 -0.26
CA GLU A 46 22.90 22.37 -0.48
C GLU A 46 24.21 22.99 -1.00
N GLY A 47 25.22 22.18 -1.29
CA GLY A 47 26.45 22.57 -2.00
C GLY A 47 27.68 22.79 -1.12
N ALA A 48 27.66 22.41 0.16
CA ALA A 48 28.83 22.51 1.03
C ALA A 48 29.81 21.34 0.83
N THR A 49 31.11 21.62 0.98
CA THR A 49 32.13 20.59 1.19
C THR A 49 32.36 20.45 2.68
N VAL A 50 31.94 19.31 3.26
CA VAL A 50 31.91 19.11 4.71
C VAL A 50 32.95 18.08 5.17
N THR A 51 33.72 18.44 6.18
CA THR A 51 34.60 17.51 6.94
C THR A 51 34.03 17.32 8.34
N VAL A 52 33.87 16.08 8.77
CA VAL A 52 33.29 15.74 10.08
C VAL A 52 34.40 15.30 11.03
N PHE A 53 34.40 15.83 12.25
CA PHE A 53 35.25 15.36 13.36
C PHE A 53 34.38 15.11 14.57
N ARG A 54 34.62 14.02 15.30
CA ARG A 54 33.97 13.83 16.59
C ARG A 54 34.51 14.82 17.61
N ASN A 55 33.67 15.20 18.57
CA ASN A 55 33.98 16.23 19.56
C ASN A 55 35.16 15.89 20.50
N ASP A 56 35.69 14.68 20.45
CA ASP A 56 36.84 14.19 21.21
C ASP A 56 37.97 13.61 20.32
N GLU A 57 37.81 13.62 18.99
CA GLU A 57 38.78 13.08 18.02
C GLU A 57 39.61 14.16 17.29
N ILE A 58 39.43 15.44 17.64
CA ILE A 58 40.25 16.56 17.16
C ILE A 58 40.49 17.57 18.27
N THR A 59 41.71 18.09 18.37
CA THR A 59 42.04 19.18 19.30
C THR A 59 41.68 20.55 18.72
N LEU A 60 41.56 21.57 19.58
CA LEU A 60 41.26 22.93 19.12
C LEU A 60 42.35 23.47 18.17
N ASP A 61 43.63 23.21 18.46
CA ASP A 61 44.74 23.68 17.63
C ASP A 61 44.70 23.02 16.24
N GLU A 62 44.48 21.70 16.17
CA GLU A 62 44.30 20.98 14.90
C GLU A 62 43.09 21.50 14.12
N LEU A 63 42.00 21.85 14.80
CA LEU A 63 40.81 22.41 14.19
C LEU A 63 41.08 23.80 13.59
N VAL A 64 41.87 24.63 14.27
CA VAL A 64 42.32 25.94 13.77
C VAL A 64 43.19 25.78 12.53
N GLU A 65 44.10 24.80 12.52
CA GLU A 65 44.96 24.51 11.37
C GLU A 65 44.17 24.08 10.12
N LYS A 66 42.96 23.51 10.28
CA LYS A 66 42.09 23.17 9.14
C LYS A 66 41.54 24.39 8.40
N ASN A 67 41.65 25.59 8.97
CA ASN A 67 41.17 26.85 8.39
C ASN A 67 39.72 26.76 7.86
N PRO A 68 38.74 26.43 8.72
CA PRO A 68 37.34 26.28 8.32
C PRO A 68 36.76 27.57 7.74
N THR A 69 35.92 27.45 6.72
CA THR A 69 35.13 28.57 6.20
C THR A 69 33.86 28.81 7.01
N GLN A 70 33.31 27.75 7.60
CA GLN A 70 32.18 27.74 8.52
C GLN A 70 32.32 26.58 9.50
N LEU A 71 31.68 26.73 10.66
CA LEU A 71 31.60 25.70 11.67
C LEU A 71 30.14 25.33 11.94
N VAL A 72 29.85 24.03 12.01
CA VAL A 72 28.55 23.51 12.47
C VAL A 72 28.79 22.62 13.68
N ILE A 73 28.02 22.84 14.74
CA ILE A 73 28.00 21.99 15.93
C ILE A 73 26.73 21.15 15.85
N SER A 74 26.90 19.82 15.75
CA SER A 74 25.78 18.90 15.58
C SER A 74 24.90 18.82 16.83
N PRO A 75 23.71 18.21 16.71
CA PRO A 75 23.00 17.65 17.86
C PRO A 75 23.85 16.65 18.63
N GLY A 76 23.44 16.33 19.85
CA GLY A 76 24.08 15.36 20.72
C GLY A 76 23.23 15.08 21.96
N PRO A 77 23.39 13.90 22.59
CA PRO A 77 22.80 13.63 23.89
C PRO A 77 23.55 14.39 24.99
N GLY A 78 22.92 14.51 26.16
CA GLY A 78 23.57 15.04 27.37
C GLY A 78 23.45 16.54 27.54
N HIS A 79 24.39 17.12 28.29
CA HIS A 79 24.41 18.54 28.67
C HIS A 79 25.65 19.23 28.08
N PRO A 80 25.56 20.50 27.62
CA PRO A 80 26.67 21.21 26.97
C PRO A 80 27.94 21.34 27.84
N ASP A 81 27.80 21.28 29.16
CA ASP A 81 28.92 21.39 30.10
C ASP A 81 29.69 20.08 30.33
N THR A 82 29.06 18.93 30.08
CA THR A 82 29.63 17.61 30.40
C THR A 82 29.92 16.77 29.17
N ASP A 83 29.14 16.92 28.10
CA ASP A 83 29.10 15.94 27.01
C ASP A 83 29.52 16.50 25.64
N ALA A 84 29.79 17.81 25.54
CA ALA A 84 30.01 18.49 24.26
C ALA A 84 31.47 18.51 23.76
N GLY A 85 32.41 17.88 24.48
CA GLY A 85 33.82 17.82 24.10
C GLY A 85 34.38 19.20 23.73
N ILE A 86 35.06 19.29 22.58
CA ILE A 86 35.66 20.55 22.10
C ILE A 86 34.64 21.58 21.57
N SER A 87 33.34 21.26 21.47
CA SER A 87 32.33 22.12 20.82
C SER A 87 32.27 23.53 21.42
N SER A 88 32.27 23.63 22.76
CA SER A 88 32.22 24.93 23.46
C SER A 88 33.49 25.76 23.25
N ASP A 89 34.65 25.11 23.21
CA ASP A 89 35.93 25.77 22.96
C ASP A 89 36.07 26.21 21.50
N ALA A 90 35.56 25.41 20.56
CA ALA A 90 35.48 25.76 19.15
C ALA A 90 34.56 26.98 18.94
N ILE A 91 33.37 27.01 19.54
CA ILE A 91 32.48 28.18 19.48
C ILE A 91 33.20 29.42 20.02
N ARG A 92 33.83 29.32 21.19
CA ARG A 92 34.54 30.46 21.80
C ARG A 92 35.69 30.96 20.93
N HIS A 93 36.42 30.05 20.28
CA HIS A 93 37.54 30.40 19.42
C HIS A 93 37.11 31.06 18.11
N PHE A 94 36.09 30.51 17.44
CA PHE A 94 35.69 30.90 16.08
C PHE A 94 34.62 31.99 16.04
N ALA A 95 33.93 32.27 17.15
CA ALA A 95 32.99 33.38 17.23
C ALA A 95 33.68 34.70 16.86
N GLY A 96 33.06 35.48 15.96
CA GLY A 96 33.66 36.71 15.45
C GLY A 96 34.70 36.51 14.35
N LYS A 97 35.02 35.27 13.95
CA LYS A 97 35.97 34.96 12.87
C LYS A 97 35.29 34.34 11.65
N ILE A 98 34.42 33.36 11.86
CA ILE A 98 33.67 32.66 10.81
C ILE A 98 32.22 32.43 11.23
N PRO A 99 31.31 32.13 10.29
CA PRO A 99 29.95 31.74 10.61
C PRO A 99 29.89 30.43 11.40
N ILE A 100 29.06 30.40 12.45
CA ILE A 100 28.82 29.20 13.28
C ILE A 100 27.32 28.91 13.37
N LEU A 101 26.92 27.66 13.09
CA LEU A 101 25.57 27.14 13.29
C LEU A 101 25.55 26.05 14.37
N GLY A 102 24.61 26.13 15.30
CA GLY A 102 24.39 25.12 16.33
C GLY A 102 23.03 24.46 16.18
N VAL A 103 22.96 23.13 16.26
CA VAL A 103 21.69 22.39 16.21
C VAL A 103 21.49 21.61 17.51
N CYS A 104 20.34 21.79 18.17
CA CYS A 104 19.99 21.16 19.44
C CYS A 104 21.08 21.37 20.51
N LEU A 105 21.86 20.34 20.87
CA LEU A 105 23.02 20.48 21.77
C LEU A 105 23.98 21.57 21.29
N GLY A 106 24.17 21.75 19.98
CA GLY A 106 25.02 22.80 19.44
C GLY A 106 24.53 24.21 19.77
N GLU A 107 23.21 24.47 19.77
CA GLU A 107 22.66 25.74 20.26
C GLU A 107 22.85 25.87 21.79
N GLN A 108 22.64 24.78 22.53
CA GLN A 108 22.83 24.76 23.98
C GLN A 108 24.28 25.10 24.37
N CYS A 109 25.27 24.59 23.64
CA CYS A 109 26.67 24.98 23.79
C CYS A 109 26.86 26.49 23.57
N MET A 110 26.24 27.07 22.54
CA MET A 110 26.30 28.53 22.32
C MET A 110 25.70 29.30 23.50
N PHE A 111 24.53 28.85 23.97
CA PHE A 111 23.83 29.47 25.09
C PHE A 111 24.73 29.50 26.34
N THR A 112 25.38 28.38 26.66
CA THR A 112 26.28 28.28 27.81
C THR A 112 27.60 29.04 27.62
N VAL A 113 28.23 28.96 26.44
CA VAL A 113 29.49 29.68 26.12
C VAL A 113 29.35 31.18 26.32
N PHE A 114 28.18 31.74 26.03
CA PHE A 114 27.91 33.17 26.21
C PHE A 114 27.35 33.52 27.60
N GLY A 115 27.33 32.57 28.54
CA GLY A 115 27.00 32.81 29.95
C GLY A 115 25.53 32.60 30.32
N GLY A 116 24.77 31.90 29.48
CA GLY A 116 23.40 31.49 29.77
C GLY A 116 23.34 30.13 30.44
N THR A 117 22.15 29.78 30.95
CA THR A 117 21.89 28.48 31.59
C THR A 117 20.91 27.66 30.75
N VAL A 118 21.30 26.42 30.49
CA VAL A 118 20.47 25.37 29.89
C VAL A 118 19.86 24.56 31.03
N ASP A 119 18.54 24.38 31.01
CA ASP A 119 17.80 23.68 32.06
C ASP A 119 16.58 22.96 31.47
N VAL A 120 15.89 22.17 32.29
CA VAL A 120 14.71 21.42 31.88
C VAL A 120 13.58 22.33 31.41
N THR A 121 13.03 22.03 30.24
CA THR A 121 11.95 22.83 29.61
C THR A 121 10.57 22.61 30.23
N GLY A 122 10.45 21.71 31.23
CA GLY A 122 9.18 21.29 31.84
C GLY A 122 8.32 20.36 30.96
N GLU A 123 8.60 20.30 29.65
CA GLU A 123 7.97 19.43 28.67
C GLU A 123 9.02 18.53 28.00
N ILE A 124 8.84 17.21 28.06
CA ILE A 124 9.71 16.22 27.38
C ILE A 124 9.08 15.88 26.01
N LEU A 125 9.74 16.28 24.92
CA LEU A 125 9.24 16.08 23.57
C LEU A 125 10.31 15.46 22.67
N HIS A 126 10.15 14.16 22.40
CA HIS A 126 10.99 13.40 21.48
C HIS A 126 10.18 12.94 20.27
N GLY A 127 10.59 13.36 19.07
CA GLY A 127 9.96 12.97 17.81
C GLY A 127 8.59 13.61 17.56
N LYS A 128 8.31 14.75 18.20
CA LYS A 128 7.06 15.50 18.04
C LYS A 128 7.31 16.83 17.35
N THR A 129 6.33 17.29 16.59
CA THR A 129 6.37 18.61 15.94
C THR A 129 5.79 19.69 16.85
N SER A 130 6.34 20.90 16.78
CA SER A 130 5.76 22.12 17.33
C SER A 130 5.84 23.21 16.28
N ASN A 131 4.82 24.07 16.23
CA ASN A 131 4.92 25.25 15.38
C ASN A 131 5.77 26.33 16.06
N ILE A 132 6.59 27.01 15.27
CA ILE A 132 7.43 28.11 15.76
C ILE A 132 7.10 29.44 15.09
N GLY A 133 7.20 30.52 15.86
CA GLY A 133 7.40 31.86 15.34
C GLY A 133 8.89 32.17 15.21
N HIS A 134 9.27 33.01 14.25
CA HIS A 134 10.66 33.44 14.06
C HIS A 134 10.75 34.88 13.58
N ASP A 135 11.92 35.50 13.70
CA ASP A 135 12.13 36.90 13.31
C ASP A 135 12.42 37.13 11.82
N GLY A 136 12.57 36.03 11.05
CA GLY A 136 12.67 36.07 9.58
C GLY A 136 14.04 36.53 9.07
N ARG A 137 15.06 36.51 9.93
CA ARG A 137 16.45 36.86 9.59
C ARG A 137 17.35 35.65 9.74
N GLY A 138 18.55 35.71 9.16
CA GLY A 138 19.54 34.65 9.34
C GLY A 138 19.09 33.35 8.69
N VAL A 139 19.12 32.25 9.42
CA VAL A 139 18.63 30.96 8.89
C VAL A 139 17.16 31.00 8.46
N TYR A 140 16.35 31.91 9.02
CA TYR A 140 14.92 32.06 8.70
C TYR A 140 14.62 33.01 7.52
N GLU A 141 15.63 33.52 6.83
CA GLU A 141 15.42 34.49 5.75
C GLU A 141 14.58 33.89 4.61
N GLY A 142 13.47 34.58 4.28
CA GLY A 142 12.55 34.17 3.21
C GLY A 142 11.66 32.96 3.53
N LEU A 143 11.62 32.51 4.79
CA LEU A 143 10.79 31.39 5.22
C LEU A 143 9.40 31.84 5.72
N SER A 144 8.42 30.94 5.61
CA SER A 144 7.05 31.22 6.06
C SER A 144 6.98 31.23 7.59
N GLN A 145 6.07 32.00 8.20
CA GLN A 145 5.82 31.90 9.66
C GLN A 145 5.05 30.62 10.01
N ASP A 146 4.99 30.29 11.31
CA ASP A 146 4.24 29.14 11.86
C ASP A 146 4.75 27.78 11.33
N LEU A 147 6.08 27.66 11.21
CA LEU A 147 6.72 26.46 10.66
C LEU A 147 6.60 25.28 11.64
N PRO A 148 6.09 24.11 11.20
CA PRO A 148 6.18 22.90 11.99
C PRO A 148 7.63 22.39 12.02
N VAL A 149 8.21 22.27 13.21
CA VAL A 149 9.59 21.79 13.43
C VAL A 149 9.63 20.63 14.42
N THR A 150 10.57 19.70 14.22
CA THR A 150 10.70 18.48 15.05
C THR A 150 11.61 18.70 16.24
N ARG A 151 11.15 18.28 17.43
CA ARG A 151 11.85 18.43 18.71
C ARG A 151 12.31 17.07 19.26
N TYR A 152 13.55 17.03 19.74
CA TYR A 152 14.15 15.89 20.45
C TYR A 152 14.91 16.36 21.70
N HIS A 153 14.27 17.16 22.54
CA HIS A 153 14.95 17.75 23.68
C HIS A 153 14.05 17.81 24.92
N SER A 154 14.69 17.64 26.08
CA SER A 154 14.14 17.92 27.41
C SER A 154 14.80 19.12 28.08
N LEU A 155 15.88 19.64 27.47
CA LEU A 155 16.66 20.79 27.92
C LEU A 155 16.56 21.91 26.88
N ALA A 156 16.61 23.17 27.31
CA ALA A 156 16.81 24.33 26.43
C ALA A 156 17.36 25.51 27.22
N GLY A 157 17.82 26.54 26.50
CA GLY A 157 18.16 27.82 27.10
C GLY A 157 16.95 28.47 27.79
N THR A 158 17.19 29.11 28.93
CA THR A 158 16.11 29.74 29.73
C THR A 158 16.04 31.24 29.51
N HIS A 159 14.82 31.80 29.42
CA HIS A 159 14.62 33.25 29.25
C HIS A 159 15.25 34.10 30.37
N SER A 160 15.25 33.60 31.61
CA SER A 160 15.81 34.30 32.78
C SER A 160 17.32 34.49 32.71
N THR A 161 18.03 33.62 32.00
CA THR A 161 19.49 33.64 31.88
C THR A 161 19.96 33.96 30.47
N LEU A 162 19.06 34.40 29.57
CA LEU A 162 19.42 34.78 28.20
C LEU A 162 20.57 35.79 28.20
N PRO A 163 21.74 35.45 27.64
CA PRO A 163 22.89 36.34 27.60
C PRO A 163 22.57 37.66 26.89
N LYS A 164 23.09 38.78 27.40
CA LYS A 164 22.86 40.09 26.79
C LYS A 164 23.37 40.20 25.35
N CYS A 165 24.38 39.42 24.99
CA CYS A 165 24.93 39.36 23.63
C CYS A 165 24.12 38.46 22.69
N LEU A 166 23.19 37.65 23.21
CA LEU A 166 22.26 36.85 22.42
C LEU A 166 20.88 37.54 22.31
N GLU A 167 20.17 37.23 21.23
CA GLU A 167 18.76 37.53 21.02
C GLU A 167 18.03 36.23 20.63
N VAL A 168 16.76 36.11 21.02
CA VAL A 168 15.92 34.97 20.62
C VAL A 168 15.50 35.16 19.18
N SER A 169 15.82 34.20 18.31
CA SER A 169 15.49 34.23 16.88
C SER A 169 14.25 33.41 16.53
N SER A 170 13.87 32.43 17.37
CA SER A 170 12.61 31.69 17.26
C SER A 170 12.10 31.13 18.59
N TRP A 171 10.79 30.87 18.68
CA TRP A 171 10.10 30.44 19.91
C TRP A 171 8.84 29.60 19.60
N THR A 172 8.40 28.77 20.55
CA THR A 172 7.16 27.98 20.39
C THR A 172 5.90 28.85 20.37
N ALA A 173 4.94 28.50 19.51
CA ALA A 173 3.66 29.21 19.39
C ALA A 173 2.66 28.82 20.51
N THR A 174 2.90 29.22 21.76
CA THR A 174 1.93 29.02 22.86
C THR A 174 1.89 30.21 23.83
N GLY A 175 0.77 30.94 23.82
CA GLY A 175 0.39 31.93 24.85
C GLY A 175 0.79 33.39 24.56
N ALA A 176 -0.02 34.35 25.03
CA ALA A 176 0.17 35.80 24.85
C ALA A 176 1.38 36.40 25.61
N ASP A 177 2.13 35.58 26.35
CA ASP A 177 3.28 35.98 27.18
C ASP A 177 4.57 35.42 26.58
N LYS A 178 5.37 36.27 25.93
CA LYS A 178 6.65 35.91 25.30
C LYS A 178 7.69 35.36 26.27
N ASN A 179 7.49 35.52 27.59
CA ASN A 179 8.41 35.01 28.61
C ASN A 179 8.06 33.58 29.06
N LYS A 180 7.01 32.96 28.50
CA LYS A 180 6.59 31.59 28.81
C LYS A 180 6.70 30.61 27.63
N THR A 181 7.22 31.08 26.50
CA THR A 181 7.51 30.22 25.34
C THR A 181 8.84 29.50 25.53
N VAL A 182 9.04 28.36 24.88
CA VAL A 182 10.36 27.72 24.83
C VAL A 182 11.19 28.44 23.77
N ILE A 183 12.44 28.78 24.11
CA ILE A 183 13.41 29.31 23.14
C ILE A 183 13.72 28.21 22.14
N MET A 184 13.45 28.46 20.86
CA MET A 184 13.66 27.49 19.77
C MET A 184 14.83 27.88 18.86
N GLY A 185 15.40 29.06 19.08
CA GLY A 185 16.62 29.49 18.44
C GLY A 185 17.13 30.79 19.03
N VAL A 186 18.45 30.96 18.98
CA VAL A 186 19.15 32.16 19.41
C VAL A 186 20.15 32.62 18.36
N ARG A 187 20.45 33.91 18.38
CA ARG A 187 21.46 34.53 17.55
C ARG A 187 22.31 35.49 18.36
N HIS A 188 23.61 35.54 18.09
CA HIS A 188 24.48 36.56 18.67
C HIS A 188 24.27 37.90 17.96
N LYS A 189 24.21 39.01 18.71
CA LYS A 189 23.90 40.34 18.17
C LYS A 189 24.99 40.91 17.26
N GLU A 190 26.24 40.54 17.50
CA GLU A 190 27.40 41.01 16.75
C GLU A 190 27.99 39.96 15.79
N PHE A 191 28.32 38.77 16.31
CA PHE A 191 28.93 37.68 15.55
C PHE A 191 27.93 36.87 14.74
N VAL A 192 28.37 36.32 13.60
CA VAL A 192 27.58 35.39 12.76
C VAL A 192 27.52 34.02 13.45
N VAL A 193 26.82 33.98 14.58
CA VAL A 193 26.61 32.80 15.42
C VAL A 193 25.11 32.68 15.64
N GLU A 194 24.53 31.59 15.17
CA GLU A 194 23.10 31.35 15.23
C GLU A 194 22.86 29.87 15.54
N GLY A 195 21.82 29.56 16.33
CA GLY A 195 21.50 28.20 16.71
C GLY A 195 20.01 27.95 16.75
N VAL A 196 19.63 26.68 16.59
CA VAL A 196 18.24 26.20 16.60
C VAL A 196 18.09 25.00 17.53
N GLN A 197 17.07 25.01 18.38
CA GLN A 197 16.86 23.97 19.40
C GLN A 197 16.22 22.72 18.78
N PHE A 198 15.47 22.92 17.71
CA PHE A 198 14.85 21.87 16.91
C PHE A 198 15.82 21.32 15.86
N HIS A 199 15.40 20.26 15.19
CA HIS A 199 16.22 19.54 14.20
C HIS A 199 15.80 19.92 12.77
N PRO A 200 16.48 20.87 12.09
CA PRO A 200 16.20 21.23 10.69
C PRO A 200 16.38 20.05 9.73
N GLU A 201 17.18 19.06 10.09
CA GLU A 201 17.43 17.85 9.34
C GLU A 201 16.35 16.78 9.47
N SER A 202 15.41 16.94 10.42
CA SER A 202 14.36 15.96 10.62
C SER A 202 13.31 16.00 9.52
N ILE A 203 12.81 14.83 9.13
CA ILE A 203 11.85 14.65 8.01
C ILE A 203 10.52 15.39 8.23
N LEU A 204 10.11 15.61 9.48
CA LEU A 204 8.88 16.32 9.82
C LEU A 204 9.09 17.83 10.02
N THR A 205 10.33 18.33 9.90
CA THR A 205 10.63 19.76 9.95
C THR A 205 10.42 20.38 8.57
N ALA A 206 9.49 21.34 8.48
CA ALA A 206 9.30 22.12 7.27
C ALA A 206 10.51 23.04 7.01
N GLU A 207 10.85 23.21 5.74
CA GLU A 207 11.84 24.18 5.24
C GLU A 207 13.26 24.07 5.87
N GLY A 208 13.63 22.92 6.42
CA GLY A 208 14.95 22.72 7.04
C GLY A 208 16.14 22.85 6.09
N ARG A 209 16.03 22.35 4.84
CA ARG A 209 17.07 22.54 3.80
C ARG A 209 17.25 24.02 3.42
N PRO A 210 16.18 24.80 3.16
CA PRO A 210 16.26 26.26 3.07
C PRO A 210 16.97 26.94 4.25
N MET A 211 16.75 26.51 5.50
CA MET A 211 17.44 27.07 6.67
C MET A 211 18.95 26.87 6.58
N LEU A 212 19.40 25.63 6.31
CA LEU A 212 20.83 25.33 6.17
C LEU A 212 21.43 26.07 4.96
N ARG A 213 20.70 26.19 3.85
CA ARG A 213 21.13 26.96 2.69
C ARG A 213 21.38 28.43 3.04
N ASN A 214 20.48 29.05 3.81
CA ASN A 214 20.64 30.43 4.26
C ASN A 214 21.91 30.61 5.09
N PHE A 215 22.26 29.62 5.93
CA PHE A 215 23.54 29.60 6.65
C PHE A 215 24.75 29.46 5.71
N LEU A 216 24.71 28.55 4.74
CA LEU A 216 25.86 28.25 3.87
C LEU A 216 26.33 29.45 3.03
N VAL A 217 25.44 30.41 2.75
CA VAL A 217 25.78 31.62 1.99
C VAL A 217 26.35 32.75 2.85
N MET A 218 26.37 32.60 4.18
CA MET A 218 26.94 33.57 5.11
C MET A 218 28.47 33.53 5.12
N GLN A 219 29.09 34.68 5.33
CA GLN A 219 30.55 34.86 5.31
C GLN A 219 31.01 35.90 6.34
N GLY A 220 32.25 35.75 6.79
CA GLY A 220 32.85 36.63 7.79
C GLY A 220 32.37 36.33 9.20
N GLY A 221 33.02 36.94 10.18
CA GLY A 221 32.78 36.67 11.59
C GLY A 221 31.70 37.54 12.25
N THR A 222 31.32 38.66 11.64
CA THR A 222 30.31 39.60 12.17
C THR A 222 29.17 39.83 11.19
N TRP A 223 27.96 40.15 11.68
CA TRP A 223 26.81 40.43 10.81
C TRP A 223 27.05 41.63 9.89
N ALA A 224 27.79 42.64 10.37
CA ALA A 224 28.18 43.80 9.58
C ALA A 224 29.08 43.38 8.40
N GLU A 225 30.06 42.50 8.65
CA GLU A 225 30.95 41.99 7.61
C GLU A 225 30.18 41.10 6.62
N ASN A 226 29.32 40.21 7.12
CA ASN A 226 28.46 39.38 6.28
C ASN A 226 27.59 40.20 5.33
N ALA A 227 26.97 41.29 5.83
CA ALA A 227 26.17 42.19 5.02
C ALA A 227 27.02 42.93 3.97
N ARG A 228 28.24 43.33 4.31
CA ARG A 228 29.19 43.97 3.38
C ARG A 228 29.59 43.01 2.25
N LEU A 229 29.98 41.78 2.60
CA LEU A 229 30.37 40.73 1.65
C LEU A 229 29.21 40.31 0.74
N SER A 230 28.00 40.21 1.29
CA SER A 230 26.78 39.88 0.53
C SER A 230 26.45 40.95 -0.50
N LYS A 231 26.57 42.24 -0.14
CA LYS A 231 26.39 43.36 -1.09
C LYS A 231 27.47 43.41 -2.16
N ALA A 232 28.73 43.12 -1.81
CA ALA A 232 29.82 43.05 -2.78
C ALA A 232 29.61 41.93 -3.81
N ARG A 233 29.10 40.77 -3.38
CA ARG A 233 28.72 39.66 -4.27
C ARG A 233 27.59 40.02 -5.23
N ALA A 234 26.59 40.78 -4.77
CA ALA A 234 25.48 41.24 -5.60
C ALA A 234 25.91 42.27 -6.67
N ASN A 235 27.04 42.97 -6.45
CA ASN A 235 27.54 44.05 -7.31
C ASN A 235 28.76 43.64 -8.19
N ALA A 236 29.18 42.37 -8.19
CA ALA A 236 30.29 41.90 -9.02
C ALA A 236 29.88 41.72 -10.50
N PRO A 237 30.65 42.24 -11.49
CA PRO A 237 30.32 42.07 -12.91
C PRO A 237 30.53 40.61 -13.34
N VAL A 238 29.48 40.00 -13.90
CA VAL A 238 29.50 38.64 -14.45
C VAL A 238 30.28 38.64 -15.77
N ASN A 239 31.60 38.47 -15.70
CA ASN A 239 32.45 38.27 -16.87
C ASN A 239 32.59 36.77 -17.18
N GLY A 240 31.65 36.29 -18.00
CA GLY A 240 31.68 35.00 -18.68
C GLY A 240 30.64 35.05 -19.81
N LYS A 241 31.06 35.54 -20.98
CA LYS A 241 30.19 35.83 -22.13
C LYS A 241 29.30 34.63 -22.54
N PRO A 242 27.99 34.85 -22.73
CA PRO A 242 27.22 34.11 -23.70
C PRO A 242 27.58 34.65 -25.09
N ASN A 243 28.31 33.88 -25.89
CA ASN A 243 28.58 34.24 -27.27
C ASN A 243 27.33 34.02 -28.13
N GLY A 244 26.89 35.09 -28.79
CA GLY A 244 26.21 35.02 -30.08
C GLY A 244 24.69 35.10 -30.04
N VAL A 245 24.17 36.33 -30.14
CA VAL A 245 22.90 36.57 -30.81
C VAL A 245 23.07 36.11 -32.26
N ILE A 246 22.56 34.91 -32.57
CA ILE A 246 22.20 34.55 -33.94
C ILE A 246 20.71 34.85 -34.02
N ASP A 247 20.40 35.90 -34.75
CA ASP A 247 19.06 36.26 -35.16
C ASP A 247 18.50 35.09 -36.00
N GLY A 248 17.53 34.38 -35.41
CA GLY A 248 17.08 33.09 -35.87
C GLY A 248 16.61 32.28 -34.68
N THR A 249 15.43 32.60 -34.18
CA THR A 249 14.70 31.82 -33.17
C THR A 249 14.81 30.32 -33.45
N PRO A 250 15.61 29.54 -32.69
CA PRO A 250 15.37 28.12 -32.60
C PRO A 250 14.19 28.01 -31.65
N LYS A 251 13.04 27.54 -32.16
CA LYS A 251 11.96 27.05 -31.30
C LYS A 251 12.61 26.18 -30.22
N ASP A 252 12.44 26.57 -28.96
CA ASP A 252 12.69 25.71 -27.82
C ASP A 252 12.08 24.35 -28.16
N LYS A 253 12.90 23.32 -28.35
CA LYS A 253 12.40 21.94 -28.33
C LYS A 253 11.98 21.72 -26.90
N GLN A 254 10.72 22.02 -26.60
CA GLN A 254 10.00 21.55 -25.42
C GLN A 254 10.39 20.08 -25.21
N THR A 255 11.25 19.81 -24.23
CA THR A 255 11.59 18.45 -23.85
C THR A 255 10.29 17.81 -23.39
N ASN A 256 9.86 16.77 -24.09
CA ASN A 256 8.55 16.17 -23.89
C ASN A 256 8.51 15.60 -22.47
N ILE A 257 7.43 15.85 -21.71
CA ILE A 257 7.26 15.28 -20.36
C ILE A 257 7.37 13.75 -20.36
N LEU A 258 7.03 13.09 -21.47
CA LEU A 258 7.22 11.65 -21.66
C LEU A 258 8.70 11.25 -21.60
N GLU A 259 9.59 12.02 -22.25
CA GLU A 259 11.05 11.80 -22.20
C GLU A 259 11.56 11.99 -20.77
N LYS A 260 11.07 13.02 -20.07
CA LYS A 260 11.43 13.26 -18.67
C LYS A 260 11.05 12.10 -17.75
N ILE A 261 9.84 11.55 -17.91
CA ILE A 261 9.39 10.39 -17.13
C ILE A 261 10.26 9.18 -17.43
N PHE A 262 10.55 8.94 -18.73
CA PHE A 262 11.32 7.79 -19.17
C PHE A 262 12.77 7.83 -18.69
N ASP A 263 13.44 8.97 -18.85
CA ASP A 263 14.82 9.16 -18.42
C ASP A 263 14.94 9.04 -16.90
N ARG A 264 13.99 9.62 -16.16
CA ARG A 264 13.93 9.43 -14.71
C ARG A 264 13.74 7.98 -14.33
N ARG A 265 12.85 7.24 -15.02
CA ARG A 265 12.63 5.83 -14.74
C ARG A 265 13.86 4.97 -15.03
N LYS A 266 14.65 5.28 -16.07
CA LYS A 266 15.94 4.63 -16.33
C LYS A 266 16.90 4.75 -15.15
N VAL A 267 17.03 5.94 -14.57
CA VAL A 267 17.87 6.17 -13.40
C VAL A 267 17.38 5.34 -12.22
N LEU A 268 16.08 5.40 -11.91
CA LEU A 268 15.52 4.65 -10.78
C LEU A 268 15.62 3.13 -10.95
N VAL A 269 15.42 2.59 -12.17
CA VAL A 269 15.60 1.15 -12.42
C VAL A 269 17.07 0.75 -12.29
N ALA A 270 18.01 1.61 -12.71
CA ALA A 270 19.44 1.33 -12.54
C ALA A 270 19.84 1.26 -11.05
N GLU A 271 19.34 2.19 -10.22
CA GLU A 271 19.50 2.17 -8.76
C GLU A 271 18.84 0.92 -8.15
N GLN A 272 17.61 0.61 -8.57
CA GLN A 272 16.83 -0.51 -8.07
C GLN A 272 17.54 -1.85 -8.30
N LYS A 273 18.16 -2.04 -9.48
CA LYS A 273 18.94 -3.23 -9.83
C LYS A 273 20.18 -3.46 -8.95
N GLN A 274 20.57 -2.50 -8.11
CA GLN A 274 21.66 -2.63 -7.14
C GLN A 274 21.18 -3.05 -5.74
N ILE A 275 19.88 -2.92 -5.44
CA ILE A 275 19.33 -3.23 -4.13
C ILE A 275 19.35 -4.77 -3.93
N PRO A 276 19.98 -5.30 -2.86
CA PRO A 276 19.89 -6.72 -2.54
C PRO A 276 18.43 -7.18 -2.44
N SER A 277 18.09 -8.36 -2.97
CA SER A 277 16.73 -8.90 -3.21
C SER A 277 16.01 -8.36 -4.46
N GLN A 278 16.57 -7.35 -5.12
CA GLN A 278 16.04 -6.76 -6.35
C GLN A 278 17.09 -6.72 -7.47
N ARG A 279 18.23 -7.42 -7.31
CA ARG A 279 19.19 -7.54 -8.39
C ARG A 279 18.63 -8.47 -9.47
N PRO A 280 19.03 -8.32 -10.75
CA PRO A 280 18.58 -9.23 -11.80
C PRO A 280 18.80 -10.72 -11.48
N ALA A 281 19.94 -11.07 -10.87
CA ALA A 281 20.22 -12.43 -10.44
C ALA A 281 19.28 -12.91 -9.32
N ASP A 282 18.98 -12.06 -8.33
CA ASP A 282 18.06 -12.40 -7.24
C ASP A 282 16.63 -12.64 -7.78
N LEU A 283 16.17 -11.82 -8.72
CA LEU A 283 14.87 -12.01 -9.37
C LEU A 283 14.85 -13.28 -10.23
N GLN A 284 15.94 -13.57 -10.93
CA GLN A 284 16.05 -14.78 -11.74
C GLN A 284 15.99 -16.03 -10.85
N GLU A 285 16.76 -16.06 -9.76
CA GLU A 285 16.70 -17.15 -8.76
C GLU A 285 15.30 -17.29 -8.15
N ALA A 286 14.66 -16.16 -7.79
CA ALA A 286 13.29 -16.18 -7.26
C ALA A 286 12.28 -16.76 -8.26
N PHE A 287 12.45 -16.48 -9.56
CA PHE A 287 11.60 -17.03 -10.60
C PHE A 287 11.85 -18.53 -10.81
N GLU A 288 13.11 -18.97 -10.82
CA GLU A 288 13.50 -20.39 -10.93
C GLU A 288 13.03 -21.23 -9.73
N LEU A 289 12.90 -20.60 -8.55
CA LEU A 289 12.26 -21.18 -7.36
C LEU A 289 10.72 -21.26 -7.46
N ASN A 290 10.14 -20.87 -8.61
CA ASN A 290 8.69 -20.86 -8.85
C ASN A 290 7.91 -19.96 -7.88
N LEU A 291 8.50 -18.86 -7.42
CA LEU A 291 7.83 -17.94 -6.48
C LEU A 291 6.77 -17.04 -7.14
N SER A 292 6.68 -17.04 -8.48
CA SER A 292 5.68 -16.24 -9.19
C SER A 292 4.26 -16.79 -8.99
N PRO A 293 3.27 -15.96 -8.62
CA PRO A 293 1.88 -16.41 -8.46
C PRO A 293 1.28 -17.00 -9.76
N PRO A 294 0.26 -17.87 -9.68
CA PRO A 294 -0.42 -18.42 -10.86
C PRO A 294 -1.00 -17.32 -11.78
N GLN A 295 -0.69 -17.45 -13.07
CA GLN A 295 -1.08 -16.52 -14.13
C GLN A 295 -2.37 -16.97 -14.85
N ILE A 296 -3.09 -16.02 -15.44
CA ILE A 296 -4.13 -16.26 -16.44
C ILE A 296 -3.81 -15.64 -17.80
N SER A 297 -4.40 -16.18 -18.88
CA SER A 297 -4.25 -15.65 -20.23
C SER A 297 -4.93 -14.29 -20.38
N PHE A 298 -4.14 -13.23 -20.57
CA PHE A 298 -4.64 -11.87 -20.81
C PHE A 298 -5.54 -11.75 -22.05
N PRO A 299 -5.18 -12.32 -23.23
CA PRO A 299 -6.05 -12.28 -24.41
C PRO A 299 -7.38 -13.03 -24.22
N ASP A 300 -7.36 -14.20 -23.60
CA ASP A 300 -8.58 -14.98 -23.39
C ASP A 300 -9.49 -14.30 -22.37
N ARG A 301 -8.90 -13.68 -21.35
CA ARG A 301 -9.63 -12.88 -20.37
C ARG A 301 -10.35 -11.70 -21.00
N LEU A 302 -9.74 -11.02 -21.98
CA LEU A 302 -10.38 -9.94 -22.73
C LEU A 302 -11.53 -10.41 -23.63
N LYS A 303 -11.63 -11.70 -23.93
CA LYS A 303 -12.75 -12.29 -24.68
C LYS A 303 -13.88 -12.79 -23.76
N GLN A 304 -13.63 -12.82 -22.44
CA GLN A 304 -14.55 -13.31 -21.41
C GLN A 304 -15.02 -12.12 -20.56
N SER A 305 -15.98 -11.36 -21.10
CA SER A 305 -16.60 -10.22 -20.41
C SER A 305 -18.09 -10.46 -20.19
N PRO A 306 -18.66 -9.97 -19.09
CA PRO A 306 -20.11 -9.91 -18.92
C PRO A 306 -20.78 -8.79 -19.73
N TYR A 307 -19.98 -7.93 -20.37
CA TYR A 307 -20.44 -6.83 -21.20
C TYR A 307 -20.08 -7.07 -22.67
N PRO A 308 -20.78 -6.43 -23.62
CA PRO A 308 -20.44 -6.47 -25.04
C PRO A 308 -19.02 -5.98 -25.36
N LEU A 309 -18.43 -5.17 -24.48
CA LEU A 309 -17.07 -4.65 -24.57
C LEU A 309 -16.33 -4.89 -23.25
N SER A 310 -15.08 -5.36 -23.31
CA SER A 310 -14.29 -5.61 -22.12
C SER A 310 -13.76 -4.33 -21.48
N LEU A 311 -13.75 -4.28 -20.15
CA LEU A 311 -13.19 -3.16 -19.40
C LEU A 311 -11.82 -3.50 -18.81
N MET A 312 -10.87 -2.60 -19.06
CA MET A 312 -9.59 -2.52 -18.38
C MET A 312 -9.65 -1.34 -17.40
N ALA A 313 -9.94 -1.63 -16.13
CA ALA A 313 -10.11 -0.61 -15.10
C ALA A 313 -8.75 -0.22 -14.51
N GLU A 314 -8.37 1.05 -14.64
CA GLU A 314 -7.07 1.57 -14.22
C GLU A 314 -7.11 2.20 -12.83
N ILE A 315 -6.25 1.71 -11.94
CA ILE A 315 -5.99 2.29 -10.62
C ILE A 315 -4.85 3.29 -10.75
N LYS A 316 -5.13 4.56 -10.46
CA LYS A 316 -4.18 5.66 -10.65
C LYS A 316 -4.40 6.76 -9.62
N ARG A 317 -3.36 7.08 -8.84
CA ARG A 317 -3.40 8.12 -7.81
C ARG A 317 -3.12 9.52 -8.35
N ALA A 318 -2.30 9.65 -9.40
CA ALA A 318 -1.96 10.92 -10.03
C ALA A 318 -1.70 10.76 -11.54
N SER A 319 -1.62 11.88 -12.27
CA SER A 319 -1.15 11.88 -13.67
C SER A 319 -0.43 13.18 -14.03
N PRO A 320 0.47 13.18 -15.03
CA PRO A 320 1.17 14.39 -15.47
C PRO A 320 0.22 15.54 -15.88
N SER A 321 -0.93 15.22 -16.47
CA SER A 321 -1.89 16.21 -16.96
C SER A 321 -2.85 16.76 -15.90
N LYS A 322 -3.07 16.02 -14.79
CA LYS A 322 -4.09 16.38 -13.78
C LYS A 322 -3.54 16.56 -12.36
N GLY A 323 -2.27 16.23 -12.13
CA GLY A 323 -1.71 16.17 -10.79
C GLY A 323 -2.32 15.03 -9.97
N ILE A 324 -2.47 15.23 -8.66
CA ILE A 324 -3.04 14.25 -7.73
C ILE A 324 -4.55 14.11 -7.99
N ILE A 325 -5.00 12.88 -8.21
CA ILE A 325 -6.41 12.49 -8.38
C ILE A 325 -6.96 12.02 -7.04
N SER A 326 -6.30 11.04 -6.42
CA SER A 326 -6.72 10.49 -5.12
C SER A 326 -5.58 9.74 -4.44
N ILE A 327 -4.76 10.47 -3.67
CA ILE A 327 -3.57 9.91 -3.00
C ILE A 327 -3.91 8.87 -1.93
N SER A 328 -5.09 8.98 -1.30
CA SER A 328 -5.58 8.06 -0.26
C SER A 328 -6.15 6.75 -0.82
N THR A 329 -6.13 6.55 -2.15
CA THR A 329 -6.68 5.33 -2.77
C THR A 329 -5.92 4.09 -2.33
N CYS A 330 -6.65 3.16 -1.70
CA CYS A 330 -6.20 1.81 -1.41
C CYS A 330 -6.38 0.93 -2.65
N ALA A 331 -5.29 0.69 -3.38
CA ALA A 331 -5.28 -0.10 -4.63
C ALA A 331 -5.97 -1.48 -4.52
N PRO A 332 -5.67 -2.34 -3.52
CA PRO A 332 -6.31 -3.65 -3.43
C PRO A 332 -7.82 -3.58 -3.16
N ALA A 333 -8.30 -2.57 -2.42
CA ALA A 333 -9.72 -2.36 -2.19
C ALA A 333 -10.42 -1.92 -3.49
N GLN A 334 -9.80 -1.01 -4.24
CA GLN A 334 -10.33 -0.55 -5.52
C GLN A 334 -10.37 -1.68 -6.57
N ALA A 335 -9.33 -2.52 -6.62
CA ALA A 335 -9.29 -3.68 -7.52
C ALA A 335 -10.45 -4.65 -7.28
N ARG A 336 -10.80 -4.92 -6.01
CA ARG A 336 -11.97 -5.77 -5.68
C ARG A 336 -13.27 -5.14 -6.17
N LYS A 337 -13.45 -3.83 -6.00
CA LYS A 337 -14.64 -3.12 -6.51
C LYS A 337 -14.75 -3.25 -8.03
N TYR A 338 -13.66 -2.99 -8.76
CA TYR A 338 -13.63 -3.13 -10.21
C TYR A 338 -13.87 -4.56 -10.68
N ALA A 339 -13.28 -5.55 -10.02
CA ALA A 339 -13.47 -6.96 -10.35
C ALA A 339 -14.94 -7.38 -10.19
N LEU A 340 -15.57 -7.05 -9.06
CA LEU A 340 -16.98 -7.37 -8.80
C LEU A 340 -17.95 -6.61 -9.72
N ALA A 341 -17.54 -5.44 -10.21
CA ALA A 341 -18.28 -4.70 -11.23
C ALA A 341 -18.06 -5.23 -12.66
N GLY A 342 -17.32 -6.33 -12.84
CA GLY A 342 -17.17 -6.99 -14.14
C GLY A 342 -16.01 -6.49 -15.00
N ALA A 343 -15.02 -5.79 -14.43
CA ALA A 343 -13.79 -5.50 -15.15
C ALA A 343 -13.08 -6.80 -15.56
N SER A 344 -12.64 -6.89 -16.82
CA SER A 344 -11.86 -8.03 -17.33
C SER A 344 -10.39 -7.90 -16.95
N VAL A 345 -9.89 -6.67 -16.78
CA VAL A 345 -8.49 -6.37 -16.46
C VAL A 345 -8.43 -5.28 -15.41
N ILE A 346 -7.53 -5.42 -14.45
CA ILE A 346 -7.12 -4.36 -13.54
C ILE A 346 -5.75 -3.85 -13.98
N SER A 347 -5.71 -2.61 -14.45
CA SER A 347 -4.47 -1.91 -14.80
C SER A 347 -3.94 -1.18 -13.57
N VAL A 348 -2.72 -1.51 -13.14
CA VAL A 348 -2.10 -0.91 -11.96
C VAL A 348 -0.91 -0.08 -12.41
N LEU A 349 -0.95 1.23 -12.14
CA LEU A 349 0.20 2.10 -12.34
C LEU A 349 1.26 1.78 -11.29
N THR A 350 2.49 1.54 -11.72
CA THR A 350 3.62 1.25 -10.81
C THR A 350 4.73 2.30 -10.87
N GLU A 351 4.53 3.37 -11.64
CA GLU A 351 5.48 4.49 -11.75
C GLU A 351 5.34 5.43 -10.53
N PRO A 352 6.44 5.67 -9.77
CA PRO A 352 6.35 6.32 -8.46
C PRO A 352 6.30 7.85 -8.50
N ASP A 353 6.92 8.51 -9.47
CA ASP A 353 7.17 9.95 -9.41
C ASP A 353 5.97 10.77 -9.92
N TRP A 354 5.37 10.39 -11.05
CA TRP A 354 4.25 11.11 -11.68
C TRP A 354 2.90 10.45 -11.46
N PHE A 355 2.84 9.12 -11.40
CA PHE A 355 1.59 8.38 -11.21
C PHE A 355 1.31 7.99 -9.75
N LYS A 356 2.33 8.10 -8.87
CA LYS A 356 2.29 7.75 -7.44
C LYS A 356 1.86 6.30 -7.20
N GLY A 357 2.34 5.39 -8.06
CA GLY A 357 2.15 3.94 -7.93
C GLY A 357 3.41 3.23 -7.42
N SER A 358 3.31 1.95 -7.13
CA SER A 358 4.45 1.11 -6.75
C SER A 358 4.29 -0.35 -7.22
N ILE A 359 5.38 -1.12 -7.19
CA ILE A 359 5.31 -2.56 -7.45
C ILE A 359 4.56 -3.31 -6.33
N GLU A 360 4.55 -2.76 -5.12
CA GLU A 360 3.80 -3.24 -3.96
C GLU A 360 2.29 -3.09 -4.16
N ASP A 361 1.83 -2.03 -4.85
CA ASP A 361 0.42 -1.91 -5.24
C ASP A 361 0.01 -3.08 -6.15
N LEU A 362 0.86 -3.45 -7.10
CA LEU A 362 0.63 -4.57 -8.01
C LEU A 362 0.55 -5.90 -7.22
N ARG A 363 1.49 -6.14 -6.30
CA ARG A 363 1.46 -7.33 -5.42
C ARG A 363 0.20 -7.38 -4.57
N ALA A 364 -0.16 -6.28 -3.91
CA ALA A 364 -1.33 -6.21 -3.05
C ALA A 364 -2.64 -6.37 -3.85
N VAL A 365 -2.73 -5.77 -5.03
CA VAL A 365 -3.85 -5.97 -5.97
C VAL A 365 -3.95 -7.42 -6.39
N ARG A 366 -2.84 -8.07 -6.77
CA ARG A 366 -2.88 -9.49 -7.10
C ARG A 366 -3.35 -10.31 -5.90
N GLN A 367 -2.79 -10.08 -4.72
CA GLN A 367 -3.14 -10.82 -3.51
C GLN A 367 -4.62 -10.66 -3.14
N SER A 368 -5.21 -9.46 -3.28
CA SER A 368 -6.62 -9.22 -2.95
C SER A 368 -7.61 -9.94 -3.88
N LEU A 369 -7.13 -10.38 -5.05
CA LEU A 369 -7.88 -11.15 -6.05
C LEU A 369 -7.62 -12.66 -5.95
N GLU A 370 -6.88 -13.15 -4.95
CA GLU A 370 -6.65 -14.58 -4.75
C GLU A 370 -7.94 -15.34 -4.43
N GLY A 371 -8.05 -16.55 -5.01
CA GLY A 371 -9.23 -17.42 -4.87
C GLY A 371 -10.49 -16.92 -5.58
N MET A 372 -10.52 -15.68 -6.07
CA MET A 372 -11.69 -15.10 -6.75
C MET A 372 -12.00 -15.88 -8.04
N PRO A 373 -13.18 -16.53 -8.13
CA PRO A 373 -13.60 -17.19 -9.36
C PRO A 373 -13.69 -16.16 -10.47
N ASN A 374 -13.15 -16.50 -11.65
CA ASN A 374 -13.15 -15.64 -12.82
C ASN A 374 -12.48 -14.27 -12.60
N ARG A 375 -11.41 -14.21 -11.77
CA ARG A 375 -10.66 -12.96 -11.50
C ARG A 375 -10.23 -12.23 -12.78
N PRO A 376 -10.16 -10.89 -12.78
CA PRO A 376 -9.55 -10.14 -13.86
C PRO A 376 -8.05 -10.44 -14.02
N ALA A 377 -7.53 -10.18 -15.22
CA ALA A 377 -6.09 -10.14 -15.45
C ALA A 377 -5.49 -8.89 -14.83
N VAL A 378 -4.26 -8.96 -14.35
CA VAL A 378 -3.55 -7.82 -13.76
C VAL A 378 -2.51 -7.31 -14.75
N LEU A 379 -2.67 -6.07 -15.19
CA LEU A 379 -1.74 -5.36 -16.08
C LEU A 379 -0.83 -4.45 -15.26
N ARG A 380 0.49 -4.65 -15.35
CA ARG A 380 1.46 -3.64 -14.91
C ARG A 380 1.52 -2.53 -15.96
N LYS A 381 1.05 -1.35 -15.60
CA LYS A 381 1.11 -0.14 -16.43
C LYS A 381 2.30 0.71 -16.00
N GLU A 382 3.34 0.70 -16.82
CA GLU A 382 4.60 1.39 -16.56
C GLU A 382 5.33 1.68 -17.89
N PHE A 383 6.43 2.42 -17.82
CA PHE A 383 7.38 2.61 -18.92
C PHE A 383 8.45 1.52 -18.87
N VAL A 384 8.19 0.39 -19.52
CA VAL A 384 9.09 -0.78 -19.55
C VAL A 384 10.14 -0.61 -20.65
N PHE A 385 11.42 -0.72 -20.29
CA PHE A 385 12.56 -0.67 -21.23
C PHE A 385 13.66 -1.71 -20.92
N ASP A 386 13.53 -2.47 -19.82
CA ASP A 386 14.47 -3.51 -19.40
C ASP A 386 13.71 -4.81 -19.06
N GLU A 387 14.27 -5.96 -19.41
CA GLU A 387 13.74 -7.30 -19.07
C GLU A 387 13.61 -7.47 -17.56
N TYR A 388 14.47 -6.79 -16.79
CA TYR A 388 14.37 -6.67 -15.34
C TYR A 388 12.95 -6.28 -14.87
N GLN A 389 12.36 -5.25 -15.48
CA GLN A 389 11.02 -4.77 -15.11
C GLN A 389 9.93 -5.80 -15.43
N ILE A 390 10.11 -6.58 -16.51
CA ILE A 390 9.17 -7.63 -16.90
C ILE A 390 9.24 -8.80 -15.91
N LEU A 391 10.45 -9.23 -15.54
CA LEU A 391 10.64 -10.29 -14.56
C LEU A 391 10.10 -9.90 -13.18
N GLU A 392 10.39 -8.67 -12.74
CA GLU A 392 9.84 -8.08 -11.53
C GLU A 392 8.30 -8.08 -11.57
N ALA A 393 7.70 -7.70 -12.70
CA ALA A 393 6.24 -7.70 -12.87
C ALA A 393 5.66 -9.11 -12.70
N ARG A 394 6.30 -10.10 -13.33
CA ARG A 394 5.85 -11.50 -13.27
C ARG A 394 5.89 -12.02 -11.84
N LEU A 395 6.97 -11.77 -11.11
CA LEU A 395 7.13 -12.14 -9.70
C LEU A 395 6.12 -11.41 -8.80
N ALA A 396 5.81 -10.16 -9.10
CA ALA A 396 4.78 -9.39 -8.40
C ALA A 396 3.34 -9.84 -8.72
N GLY A 397 3.17 -10.75 -9.68
CA GLY A 397 1.88 -11.34 -10.02
C GLY A 397 1.12 -10.67 -11.16
N ALA A 398 1.80 -9.90 -12.01
CA ALA A 398 1.24 -9.45 -13.28
C ALA A 398 0.88 -10.64 -14.18
N ASP A 399 -0.24 -10.52 -14.89
CA ASP A 399 -0.59 -11.42 -16.00
C ASP A 399 -0.14 -10.86 -17.35
N THR A 400 0.14 -9.55 -17.42
CA THR A 400 0.63 -8.84 -18.61
C THR A 400 1.34 -7.53 -18.23
N VAL A 401 2.10 -6.97 -19.17
CA VAL A 401 2.82 -5.70 -19.07
C VAL A 401 2.52 -4.80 -20.27
N LEU A 402 2.66 -3.49 -20.09
CA LEU A 402 2.61 -2.51 -21.17
C LEU A 402 3.96 -2.41 -21.89
N LEU A 403 3.96 -2.43 -23.22
CA LEU A 403 5.12 -2.06 -24.05
C LEU A 403 4.72 -0.91 -24.98
N ILE A 404 5.44 0.22 -24.95
CA ILE A 404 5.07 1.43 -25.70
C ILE A 404 5.99 1.57 -26.92
N VAL A 405 5.45 1.44 -28.14
CA VAL A 405 6.27 1.45 -29.37
C VAL A 405 7.02 2.78 -29.52
N LYS A 406 6.36 3.90 -29.26
CA LYS A 406 6.96 5.25 -29.37
C LYS A 406 8.21 5.47 -28.51
N MET A 407 8.42 4.68 -27.46
CA MET A 407 9.51 4.85 -26.49
C MET A 407 10.67 3.88 -26.68
N LEU A 408 10.50 2.88 -27.54
CA LEU A 408 11.43 1.77 -27.66
C LEU A 408 11.95 1.67 -29.09
N GLU A 409 13.27 1.46 -29.20
CA GLU A 409 13.82 1.01 -30.47
C GLU A 409 13.21 -0.34 -30.85
N GLU A 410 12.94 -0.55 -32.13
CA GLU A 410 12.20 -1.73 -32.61
C GLU A 410 12.90 -3.05 -32.21
N SER A 411 14.23 -3.09 -32.22
CA SER A 411 15.03 -4.24 -31.78
C SER A 411 14.81 -4.54 -30.29
N LEU A 412 14.80 -3.50 -29.45
CA LEU A 412 14.54 -3.61 -28.02
C LEU A 412 13.08 -4.01 -27.76
N LEU A 413 12.12 -3.43 -28.48
CA LEU A 413 10.71 -3.79 -28.39
C LEU A 413 10.49 -5.28 -28.68
N LYS A 414 11.05 -5.78 -29.80
CA LYS A 414 10.97 -7.20 -30.18
C LYS A 414 11.58 -8.11 -29.11
N ARG A 415 12.72 -7.72 -28.53
CA ARG A 415 13.37 -8.45 -27.43
C ARG A 415 12.48 -8.50 -26.19
N LEU A 416 11.95 -7.36 -25.74
CA LEU A 416 11.08 -7.28 -24.57
C LEU A 416 9.76 -8.04 -24.77
N TYR A 417 9.18 -7.99 -25.97
CA TYR A 417 7.99 -8.75 -26.33
C TYR A 417 8.26 -10.26 -26.25
N ALA A 418 9.35 -10.74 -26.87
CA ALA A 418 9.75 -12.14 -26.83
C ALA A 418 10.03 -12.62 -25.40
N TYR A 419 10.73 -11.79 -24.59
CA TYR A 419 11.00 -12.09 -23.19
C TYR A 419 9.70 -12.20 -22.37
N SER A 420 8.78 -11.25 -22.50
CA SER A 420 7.47 -11.31 -21.85
C SER A 420 6.71 -12.59 -22.18
N ARG A 421 6.68 -12.97 -23.46
CA ARG A 421 6.05 -14.21 -23.94
C ARG A 421 6.71 -15.46 -23.37
N SER A 422 8.04 -15.45 -23.19
CA SER A 422 8.78 -16.56 -22.56
C SER A 422 8.39 -16.78 -21.10
N LEU A 423 7.94 -15.72 -20.40
CA LEU A 423 7.37 -15.77 -19.05
C LEU A 423 5.86 -16.04 -19.03
N GLY A 424 5.25 -16.35 -20.18
CA GLY A 424 3.82 -16.61 -20.33
C GLY A 424 2.95 -15.36 -20.46
N MET A 425 3.52 -14.15 -20.42
CA MET A 425 2.78 -12.88 -20.51
C MET A 425 2.65 -12.43 -21.96
N GLU A 426 1.42 -12.27 -22.45
CA GLU A 426 1.17 -11.53 -23.70
C GLU A 426 1.14 -10.03 -23.39
N PRO A 427 2.05 -9.21 -23.92
CA PRO A 427 2.05 -7.77 -23.65
C PRO A 427 0.84 -7.04 -24.24
N LEU A 428 0.43 -5.96 -23.59
CA LEU A 428 -0.34 -4.90 -24.25
C LEU A 428 0.65 -3.99 -24.99
N VAL A 429 0.68 -4.08 -26.32
CA VAL A 429 1.56 -3.23 -27.14
C VAL A 429 0.82 -1.93 -27.48
N GLU A 430 1.29 -0.81 -26.93
CA GLU A 430 0.68 0.51 -27.09
C GLU A 430 1.23 1.25 -28.32
N VAL A 431 0.30 1.72 -29.15
CA VAL A 431 0.54 2.46 -30.40
C VAL A 431 -0.33 3.72 -30.45
N ASN A 432 0.09 4.71 -31.23
CA ASN A 432 -0.64 5.94 -31.50
C ASN A 432 -0.69 6.28 -33.00
N THR A 433 0.23 5.75 -33.81
CA THR A 433 0.34 6.05 -35.24
C THR A 433 0.22 4.81 -36.13
N VAL A 434 0.02 5.03 -37.44
CA VAL A 434 -0.06 3.94 -38.44
C VAL A 434 1.23 3.13 -38.49
N ASP A 435 2.38 3.79 -38.40
CA ASP A 435 3.68 3.12 -38.48
C ASP A 435 3.96 2.31 -37.21
N GLU A 436 3.60 2.84 -36.04
CA GLU A 436 3.65 2.08 -34.78
C GLU A 436 2.73 0.84 -34.80
N MET A 437 1.53 0.97 -35.39
CA MET A 437 0.60 -0.14 -35.56
C MET A 437 1.18 -1.22 -36.48
N LYS A 438 1.81 -0.85 -37.60
CA LYS A 438 2.49 -1.82 -38.48
C LYS A 438 3.57 -2.61 -37.74
N ILE A 439 4.39 -1.94 -36.94
CA ILE A 439 5.42 -2.59 -36.11
C ILE A 439 4.78 -3.62 -35.17
N ALA A 440 3.70 -3.24 -34.47
CA ALA A 440 2.98 -4.12 -33.55
C ALA A 440 2.35 -5.35 -34.26
N VAL A 441 1.81 -5.14 -35.46
CA VAL A 441 1.22 -6.19 -36.30
C VAL A 441 2.29 -7.14 -36.85
N GLU A 442 3.39 -6.62 -37.41
CA GLU A 442 4.50 -7.42 -37.95
C GLU A 442 5.21 -8.25 -36.86
N MET A 443 5.26 -7.72 -35.63
CA MET A 443 5.76 -8.45 -34.46
C MET A 443 4.83 -9.59 -34.03
N GLY A 444 3.58 -9.62 -34.51
CA GLY A 444 2.60 -10.64 -34.16
C GLY A 444 1.90 -10.41 -32.82
N SER A 445 1.79 -9.15 -32.38
CA SER A 445 1.11 -8.83 -31.12
C SER A 445 -0.35 -9.30 -31.13
N LYS A 446 -0.77 -10.02 -30.09
CA LYS A 446 -2.16 -10.49 -29.96
C LYS A 446 -3.07 -9.46 -29.30
N VAL A 447 -2.50 -8.48 -28.58
CA VAL A 447 -3.25 -7.41 -27.95
C VAL A 447 -2.56 -6.07 -28.21
N ILE A 448 -3.26 -5.17 -28.89
CA ILE A 448 -2.74 -3.86 -29.26
C ILE A 448 -3.60 -2.77 -28.62
N GLY A 449 -2.97 -1.88 -27.87
CA GLY A 449 -3.62 -0.73 -27.27
C GLY A 449 -3.44 0.51 -28.12
N VAL A 450 -4.52 1.13 -28.59
CA VAL A 450 -4.45 2.42 -29.28
C VAL A 450 -4.61 3.53 -28.26
N ASN A 451 -3.56 4.32 -28.04
CA ASN A 451 -3.63 5.48 -27.17
C ASN A 451 -4.21 6.68 -27.93
N ASN A 452 -5.46 7.02 -27.64
CA ASN A 452 -6.14 8.18 -28.22
C ASN A 452 -5.59 9.50 -27.70
N ARG A 453 -4.78 9.47 -26.64
CA ARG A 453 -4.05 10.65 -26.16
C ARG A 453 -2.68 10.69 -26.83
N ASN A 454 -2.39 11.77 -27.54
CA ASN A 454 -1.06 11.97 -28.06
C ASN A 454 -0.08 12.22 -26.91
N LEU A 455 0.89 11.33 -26.76
CA LEU A 455 1.88 11.36 -25.68
C LEU A 455 2.90 12.51 -25.76
N THR A 456 2.89 13.33 -26.83
CA THR A 456 3.75 14.53 -26.92
C THR A 456 3.06 15.81 -26.45
N ASN A 457 1.77 15.97 -26.73
CA ASN A 457 1.03 17.21 -26.45
C ASN A 457 -0.23 17.01 -25.57
N PHE A 458 -0.55 15.76 -25.21
CA PHE A 458 -1.68 15.35 -24.37
C PHE A 458 -3.07 15.61 -24.95
N GLU A 459 -3.18 16.01 -26.21
CA GLU A 459 -4.46 16.13 -26.92
C GLU A 459 -5.10 14.76 -27.12
N VAL A 460 -6.42 14.69 -27.00
CA VAL A 460 -7.19 13.46 -27.14
C VAL A 460 -7.94 13.49 -28.46
N ASP A 461 -7.69 12.49 -29.30
CA ASP A 461 -8.41 12.24 -30.55
C ASP A 461 -8.94 10.80 -30.55
N LEU A 462 -10.25 10.67 -30.28
CA LEU A 462 -10.96 9.39 -30.23
C LEU A 462 -11.07 8.71 -31.62
N ASP A 463 -10.87 9.45 -32.71
CA ASP A 463 -10.87 8.89 -34.07
C ASP A 463 -9.56 8.17 -34.40
N THR A 464 -8.53 8.29 -33.54
CA THR A 464 -7.25 7.58 -33.73
C THR A 464 -7.46 6.07 -33.78
N THR A 465 -8.24 5.52 -32.85
CA THR A 465 -8.58 4.09 -32.86
C THR A 465 -9.29 3.71 -34.16
N SER A 466 -10.30 4.47 -34.56
CA SER A 466 -11.08 4.25 -35.79
C SER A 466 -10.19 4.16 -37.05
N ARG A 467 -9.19 5.05 -37.16
CA ARG A 467 -8.27 5.08 -38.32
C ARG A 467 -7.33 3.87 -38.37
N LEU A 468 -6.91 3.37 -37.21
CA LEU A 468 -5.94 2.28 -37.11
C LEU A 468 -6.56 0.88 -37.22
N MET A 469 -7.89 0.73 -37.05
CA MET A 469 -8.57 -0.57 -37.14
C MET A 469 -8.39 -1.26 -38.50
N SER A 470 -8.25 -0.50 -39.59
CA SER A 470 -8.20 -1.03 -40.96
C SER A 470 -6.98 -1.92 -41.28
N ILE A 471 -5.93 -1.85 -40.46
CA ILE A 471 -4.65 -2.55 -40.67
C ILE A 471 -4.43 -3.69 -39.66
N VAL A 472 -5.40 -3.95 -38.78
CA VAL A 472 -5.29 -4.97 -37.73
C VAL A 472 -5.71 -6.33 -38.26
N PRO A 473 -4.88 -7.38 -38.10
CA PRO A 473 -5.24 -8.75 -38.48
C PRO A 473 -6.44 -9.30 -37.70
N GLU A 474 -7.19 -10.20 -38.33
CA GLU A 474 -8.23 -10.95 -37.66
C GLU A 474 -7.65 -11.77 -36.49
N GLY A 475 -8.31 -11.73 -35.33
CA GLY A 475 -7.89 -12.44 -34.12
C GLY A 475 -7.03 -11.62 -33.14
N THR A 476 -6.51 -10.46 -33.55
CA THR A 476 -5.86 -9.50 -32.64
C THR A 476 -6.93 -8.70 -31.87
N VAL A 477 -6.77 -8.61 -30.55
CA VAL A 477 -7.65 -7.81 -29.70
C VAL A 477 -7.15 -6.37 -29.68
N VAL A 478 -7.96 -5.43 -30.17
CA VAL A 478 -7.66 -4.00 -30.08
C VAL A 478 -8.30 -3.40 -28.85
N CYS A 479 -7.54 -2.61 -28.10
CA CYS A 479 -7.99 -1.92 -26.91
C CYS A 479 -7.92 -0.40 -27.13
N ALA A 480 -9.02 0.34 -26.97
CA ALA A 480 -8.99 1.79 -26.99
C ALA A 480 -8.55 2.34 -25.62
N LEU A 481 -7.50 3.16 -25.61
CA LEU A 481 -6.92 3.72 -24.38
C LEU A 481 -7.09 5.24 -24.35
N SER A 482 -7.32 5.78 -23.15
CA SER A 482 -7.44 7.22 -22.87
C SER A 482 -8.68 7.90 -23.47
N GLY A 483 -9.14 8.97 -22.82
CA GLY A 483 -10.18 9.85 -23.36
C GLY A 483 -11.63 9.40 -23.16
N ILE A 484 -11.85 8.26 -22.51
CA ILE A 484 -13.17 7.67 -22.30
C ILE A 484 -13.75 8.17 -20.98
N SER A 485 -14.87 8.87 -21.06
CA SER A 485 -15.54 9.54 -19.96
C SER A 485 -16.97 9.05 -19.71
N GLY A 486 -17.62 8.46 -20.72
CA GLY A 486 -18.95 7.88 -20.58
C GLY A 486 -19.35 6.98 -21.76
N SER A 487 -20.58 6.48 -21.71
CA SER A 487 -21.12 5.50 -22.68
C SER A 487 -21.08 5.99 -24.13
N LYS A 488 -21.31 7.28 -24.37
CA LYS A 488 -21.26 7.89 -25.72
C LYS A 488 -19.88 7.77 -26.37
N ASP A 489 -18.81 7.76 -25.58
CA ASP A 489 -17.44 7.58 -26.08
C ASP A 489 -17.16 6.11 -26.46
N VAL A 490 -17.95 5.18 -25.93
CA VAL A 490 -17.79 3.72 -26.10
C VAL A 490 -18.56 3.20 -27.31
N GLU A 491 -19.70 3.81 -27.66
CA GLU A 491 -20.56 3.38 -28.78
C GLU A 491 -19.82 3.23 -30.12
N PRO A 492 -18.93 4.15 -30.55
CA PRO A 492 -18.19 4.00 -31.80
C PRO A 492 -17.26 2.77 -31.78
N TYR A 493 -16.58 2.53 -30.66
CA TYR A 493 -15.66 1.42 -30.48
C TYR A 493 -16.36 0.06 -30.57
N LEU A 494 -17.57 -0.04 -29.99
CA LEU A 494 -18.39 -1.23 -30.10
C LEU A 494 -18.73 -1.56 -31.57
N LYS A 495 -19.12 -0.54 -32.36
CA LYS A 495 -19.48 -0.71 -33.77
C LYS A 495 -18.29 -1.10 -34.65
N GLN A 496 -17.08 -0.72 -34.24
CA GLN A 496 -15.85 -0.96 -34.98
C GLN A 496 -15.17 -2.29 -34.62
N GLY A 497 -15.71 -3.04 -33.64
CA GLY A 497 -15.12 -4.31 -33.21
C GLY A 497 -13.88 -4.16 -32.33
N VAL A 498 -13.73 -3.01 -31.65
CA VAL A 498 -12.75 -2.87 -30.56
C VAL A 498 -13.10 -3.90 -29.49
N GLY A 499 -12.10 -4.60 -28.94
CA GLY A 499 -12.33 -5.67 -27.98
C GLY A 499 -12.38 -5.19 -26.53
N ALA A 500 -11.71 -4.07 -26.21
CA ALA A 500 -11.71 -3.53 -24.86
C ALA A 500 -11.48 -2.01 -24.80
N VAL A 501 -11.82 -1.42 -23.66
CA VAL A 501 -11.53 -0.02 -23.32
C VAL A 501 -10.76 0.08 -22.01
N LEU A 502 -9.76 0.95 -21.97
CA LEU A 502 -9.04 1.28 -20.74
C LEU A 502 -9.54 2.60 -20.17
N VAL A 503 -10.13 2.53 -18.97
CA VAL A 503 -10.71 3.69 -18.28
C VAL A 503 -10.05 3.83 -16.91
N GLY A 504 -9.66 5.05 -16.56
CA GLY A 504 -9.01 5.34 -15.28
C GLY A 504 -9.62 6.54 -14.58
N GLU A 505 -9.43 7.74 -15.15
CA GLU A 505 -9.85 8.99 -14.47
C GLU A 505 -11.36 9.02 -14.16
N ALA A 506 -12.21 8.66 -15.12
CA ALA A 506 -13.66 8.66 -14.91
C ALA A 506 -14.08 7.67 -13.82
N LEU A 507 -13.49 6.46 -13.81
CA LEU A 507 -13.75 5.45 -12.77
C LEU A 507 -13.30 5.89 -11.38
N MET A 508 -12.20 6.64 -11.29
CA MET A 508 -11.67 7.09 -10.00
C MET A 508 -12.45 8.27 -9.41
N ARG A 509 -13.25 8.97 -10.22
CA ARG A 509 -14.13 10.07 -9.78
C ARG A 509 -15.57 9.62 -9.51
N ALA A 510 -15.97 8.43 -9.98
CA ALA A 510 -17.33 7.94 -9.82
C ALA A 510 -17.68 7.72 -8.34
N SER A 511 -18.80 8.28 -7.88
CA SER A 511 -19.34 8.06 -6.54
C SER A 511 -19.81 6.62 -6.34
N ASP A 512 -20.48 6.06 -7.35
CA ASP A 512 -20.79 4.63 -7.45
C ASP A 512 -20.08 4.03 -8.66
N THR A 513 -18.99 3.30 -8.37
CA THR A 513 -18.18 2.64 -9.39
C THR A 513 -18.94 1.55 -10.16
N ALA A 514 -19.78 0.77 -9.48
CA ALA A 514 -20.44 -0.38 -10.11
C ALA A 514 -21.55 0.07 -11.05
N GLN A 515 -22.32 1.08 -10.62
CA GLN A 515 -23.32 1.72 -11.47
C GLN A 515 -22.66 2.37 -12.68
N PHE A 516 -21.58 3.14 -12.48
CA PHE A 516 -20.89 3.81 -13.60
C PHE A 516 -20.34 2.82 -14.63
N ILE A 517 -19.75 1.70 -14.21
CA ILE A 517 -19.27 0.65 -15.14
C ILE A 517 -20.42 0.08 -15.96
N THR A 518 -21.57 -0.17 -15.33
CA THR A 518 -22.76 -0.68 -16.00
C THR A 518 -23.27 0.31 -17.05
N GLU A 519 -23.42 1.59 -16.69
CA GLU A 519 -23.85 2.65 -17.60
C GLU A 519 -22.87 2.80 -18.77
N LEU A 520 -21.56 2.72 -18.50
CA LEU A 520 -20.50 2.85 -19.49
C LEU A 520 -20.52 1.73 -20.55
N LEU A 521 -20.76 0.48 -20.15
CA LEU A 521 -20.53 -0.70 -21.01
C LEU A 521 -21.79 -1.42 -21.47
N ALA A 522 -22.88 -1.34 -20.71
CA ALA A 522 -24.12 -2.05 -20.99
C ALA A 522 -25.21 -1.15 -21.61
N GLY A 523 -25.03 0.18 -21.53
CA GLY A 523 -26.08 1.14 -21.87
C GLY A 523 -27.29 1.00 -20.94
N GLU A 524 -28.51 1.04 -21.48
CA GLU A 524 -29.75 0.85 -20.71
C GLU A 524 -30.01 -0.62 -20.26
N ARG A 525 -29.14 -1.57 -20.63
CA ARG A 525 -29.33 -2.98 -20.26
C ARG A 525 -28.66 -3.28 -18.92
N THR A 526 -29.45 -3.60 -17.91
CA THR A 526 -28.92 -4.01 -16.60
C THR A 526 -28.30 -5.41 -16.69
N PRO A 527 -27.03 -5.62 -16.28
CA PRO A 527 -26.46 -6.96 -16.16
C PRO A 527 -27.23 -7.76 -15.12
N ALA A 528 -27.36 -9.07 -15.34
CA ALA A 528 -28.04 -9.96 -14.43
C ALA A 528 -27.27 -10.04 -13.09
N VAL A 529 -27.85 -9.47 -12.04
CA VAL A 529 -27.32 -9.59 -10.67
C VAL A 529 -27.56 -11.01 -10.17
N CYS A 530 -26.52 -11.72 -9.76
CA CYS A 530 -26.68 -12.99 -9.05
C CYS A 530 -27.46 -12.78 -7.75
N ALA A 531 -28.68 -13.32 -7.69
CA ALA A 531 -29.51 -13.27 -6.50
C ALA A 531 -28.86 -14.04 -5.34
N ALA A 532 -28.89 -13.46 -4.14
CA ALA A 532 -28.46 -14.14 -2.91
C ALA A 532 -29.41 -15.30 -2.56
N THR A 533 -28.87 -16.38 -2.00
CA THR A 533 -29.63 -17.52 -1.49
C THR A 533 -30.53 -17.09 -0.34
N LYS A 534 -31.85 -17.23 -0.51
CA LYS A 534 -32.88 -16.67 0.39
C LYS A 534 -33.03 -17.36 1.76
N LYS A 535 -32.45 -18.55 1.98
CA LYS A 535 -32.63 -19.31 3.24
C LYS A 535 -31.28 -19.50 3.95
N PRO A 536 -31.17 -19.28 5.28
CA PRO A 536 -29.92 -19.47 6.00
C PRO A 536 -29.46 -20.93 6.02
N PHE A 537 -28.14 -21.14 5.97
CA PHE A 537 -27.49 -22.44 6.13
C PHE A 537 -27.56 -22.90 7.60
N VAL A 538 -27.90 -24.17 7.83
CA VAL A 538 -28.09 -24.73 9.18
C VAL A 538 -27.17 -25.91 9.40
N LYS A 539 -26.31 -25.82 10.42
CA LYS A 539 -25.43 -26.91 10.85
C LYS A 539 -25.78 -27.39 12.26
N ILE A 540 -25.88 -28.72 12.42
CA ILE A 540 -26.09 -29.39 13.71
C ILE A 540 -24.79 -30.12 14.10
N CYS A 541 -24.09 -29.61 15.11
CA CYS A 541 -22.76 -30.06 15.51
C CYS A 541 -22.76 -30.94 16.77
N GLY A 542 -21.76 -31.83 16.89
CA GLY A 542 -21.62 -32.74 18.02
C GLY A 542 -22.60 -33.93 17.96
N THR A 543 -22.95 -34.35 16.74
CA THR A 543 -23.87 -35.45 16.51
C THR A 543 -23.25 -36.79 16.88
N ARG A 544 -23.96 -37.57 17.71
CA ARG A 544 -23.44 -38.81 18.33
C ARG A 544 -24.24 -40.07 18.03
N SER A 545 -25.36 -39.96 17.31
CA SER A 545 -26.17 -41.11 16.94
C SER A 545 -26.71 -40.99 15.51
N VAL A 546 -27.04 -42.14 14.94
CA VAL A 546 -27.66 -42.27 13.62
C VAL A 546 -29.04 -41.59 13.60
N GLU A 547 -29.80 -41.73 14.68
CA GLU A 547 -31.15 -41.19 14.81
C GLU A 547 -31.12 -39.66 14.81
N ALA A 548 -30.16 -39.05 15.52
CA ALA A 548 -29.98 -37.60 15.55
C ALA A 548 -29.53 -37.06 14.19
N ALA A 549 -28.57 -37.74 13.53
CA ALA A 549 -28.12 -37.37 12.20
C ALA A 549 -29.27 -37.40 11.18
N LYS A 550 -30.02 -38.52 11.13
CA LYS A 550 -31.19 -38.68 10.26
C LYS A 550 -32.26 -37.61 10.54
N THR A 551 -32.53 -37.35 11.82
CA THR A 551 -33.50 -36.32 12.23
C THR A 551 -33.08 -34.94 11.75
N ALA A 552 -31.81 -34.57 11.88
CA ALA A 552 -31.30 -33.28 11.41
C ALA A 552 -31.47 -33.13 9.88
N VAL A 553 -31.10 -34.15 9.10
CA VAL A 553 -31.26 -34.14 7.64
C VAL A 553 -32.73 -34.03 7.23
N GLN A 554 -33.60 -34.83 7.82
CA GLN A 554 -35.04 -34.81 7.54
C GLN A 554 -35.73 -33.52 7.97
N ALA A 555 -35.22 -32.84 9.01
CA ALA A 555 -35.68 -31.52 9.41
C ALA A 555 -35.25 -30.42 8.43
N GLY A 556 -34.28 -30.70 7.55
CA GLY A 556 -33.77 -29.75 6.55
C GLY A 556 -32.44 -29.10 6.91
N ALA A 557 -31.66 -29.66 7.85
CA ALA A 557 -30.30 -29.20 8.10
C ALA A 557 -29.42 -29.35 6.85
N ASP A 558 -28.54 -28.39 6.61
CA ASP A 558 -27.62 -28.39 5.47
C ASP A 558 -26.32 -29.13 5.79
N ALA A 559 -25.95 -29.21 7.07
CA ALA A 559 -24.76 -29.92 7.52
C ALA A 559 -24.95 -30.58 8.90
N VAL A 560 -24.26 -31.69 9.09
CA VAL A 560 -24.18 -32.43 10.35
C VAL A 560 -22.71 -32.59 10.74
N GLY A 561 -22.34 -32.06 11.90
CA GLY A 561 -20.99 -32.10 12.44
C GLY A 561 -20.77 -33.24 13.43
N ILE A 562 -19.71 -34.03 13.24
CA ILE A 562 -19.20 -35.00 14.20
C ILE A 562 -17.90 -34.51 14.82
N ILE A 563 -17.73 -34.68 16.13
CA ILE A 563 -16.51 -34.25 16.83
C ILE A 563 -15.53 -35.42 16.85
N LEU A 564 -14.34 -35.19 16.28
CA LEU A 564 -13.26 -36.17 16.18
C LEU A 564 -12.07 -35.82 17.07
N VAL A 565 -12.33 -35.03 18.12
CA VAL A 565 -11.33 -34.53 19.09
C VAL A 565 -11.27 -35.46 20.30
N PRO A 566 -10.19 -36.27 20.46
CA PRO A 566 -10.06 -37.19 21.57
C PRO A 566 -10.19 -36.50 22.94
N GLY A 567 -10.81 -37.18 23.90
CA GLY A 567 -10.99 -36.67 25.27
C GLY A 567 -12.11 -35.64 25.45
N ARG A 568 -12.79 -35.21 24.38
CA ARG A 568 -13.98 -34.34 24.50
C ARG A 568 -15.25 -35.16 24.71
N LYS A 569 -16.16 -34.66 25.55
CA LYS A 569 -17.45 -35.31 25.89
C LYS A 569 -18.28 -35.74 24.67
N ARG A 570 -18.18 -35.00 23.57
CA ARG A 570 -18.93 -35.24 22.33
C ARG A 570 -18.15 -35.98 21.24
N CYS A 571 -16.93 -36.45 21.54
CA CYS A 571 -16.16 -37.25 20.59
C CYS A 571 -16.90 -38.54 20.26
N VAL A 572 -17.00 -38.88 18.98
CA VAL A 572 -17.62 -40.15 18.54
C VAL A 572 -16.56 -41.23 18.34
N SER A 573 -16.94 -42.49 18.52
CA SER A 573 -16.12 -43.62 18.12
C SER A 573 -16.07 -43.73 16.59
N ARG A 574 -15.07 -44.43 16.06
CA ARG A 574 -14.94 -44.70 14.62
C ARG A 574 -16.16 -45.40 14.04
N GLU A 575 -16.70 -46.39 14.75
CA GLU A 575 -17.88 -47.16 14.34
C GLU A 575 -19.11 -46.26 14.23
N THR A 576 -19.35 -45.42 15.25
CA THR A 576 -20.45 -44.45 15.23
C THR A 576 -20.28 -43.41 14.13
N ALA A 577 -19.06 -42.92 13.91
CA ALA A 577 -18.76 -41.96 12.84
C ALA A 577 -19.05 -42.53 11.45
N LEU A 578 -18.66 -43.79 11.19
CA LEU A 578 -18.96 -44.50 9.94
C LEU A 578 -20.47 -44.70 9.75
N ALA A 579 -21.19 -45.06 10.81
CA ALA A 579 -22.64 -45.23 10.76
C ALA A 579 -23.36 -43.90 10.46
N ILE A 580 -22.94 -42.80 11.08
CA ILE A 580 -23.46 -41.45 10.80
C ILE A 580 -23.16 -41.05 9.35
N SER A 581 -21.94 -41.31 8.88
CA SER A 581 -21.55 -41.01 7.50
C SER A 581 -22.44 -41.74 6.49
N ALA A 582 -22.65 -43.05 6.67
CA ALA A 582 -23.53 -43.82 5.81
C ALA A 582 -24.96 -43.25 5.78
N VAL A 583 -25.48 -42.80 6.92
CA VAL A 583 -26.85 -42.27 7.01
C VAL A 583 -26.99 -40.92 6.32
N ILE A 584 -26.01 -40.02 6.47
CA ILE A 584 -26.05 -38.68 5.85
C ILE A 584 -26.03 -38.79 4.32
N HIS A 585 -25.13 -39.62 3.77
CA HIS A 585 -25.01 -39.78 2.32
C HIS A 585 -26.21 -40.50 1.67
N ASN A 586 -26.98 -41.29 2.43
CA ASN A 586 -28.13 -42.04 1.92
C ASN A 586 -29.49 -41.43 2.27
N THR A 587 -29.54 -40.36 3.08
CA THR A 587 -30.79 -39.70 3.44
C THR A 587 -31.02 -38.49 2.53
N PRO A 588 -32.08 -38.48 1.69
CA PRO A 588 -32.38 -37.35 0.83
C PRO A 588 -32.83 -36.14 1.65
N LYS A 589 -32.44 -34.95 1.20
CA LYS A 589 -32.88 -33.68 1.78
C LYS A 589 -34.32 -33.35 1.34
N PRO A 590 -35.18 -32.78 2.21
CA PRO A 590 -36.57 -32.44 1.86
C PRO A 590 -36.71 -31.44 0.70
N GLU A 591 -35.80 -30.48 0.61
CA GLU A 591 -35.70 -29.49 -0.47
C GLU A 591 -34.24 -29.44 -0.95
N PRO A 592 -33.85 -30.25 -1.95
CA PRO A 592 -32.54 -30.11 -2.55
C PRO A 592 -32.47 -28.79 -3.31
N LEU A 593 -31.48 -27.94 -2.98
CA LEU A 593 -31.20 -26.75 -3.79
C LEU A 593 -30.59 -27.22 -5.11
N GLU A 594 -31.14 -26.76 -6.24
CA GLU A 594 -30.50 -27.00 -7.53
C GLU A 594 -29.16 -26.24 -7.56
N ALA A 595 -28.11 -26.95 -7.96
CA ALA A 595 -26.81 -26.35 -8.19
C ALA A 595 -26.93 -25.39 -9.39
N ASP A 596 -26.68 -24.11 -9.15
CA ASP A 596 -26.61 -23.11 -10.22
C ASP A 596 -25.39 -23.45 -11.11
N SER A 597 -25.66 -24.13 -12.22
CA SER A 597 -24.64 -24.64 -13.16
C SER A 597 -24.14 -23.59 -14.15
N THR A 598 -24.54 -22.33 -13.96
CA THR A 598 -24.19 -21.25 -14.86
C THR A 598 -22.74 -20.80 -14.63
N SER A 599 -21.89 -21.04 -15.64
CA SER A 599 -20.56 -20.46 -15.76
C SER A 599 -20.69 -18.93 -15.82
N SER A 600 -20.51 -18.26 -14.68
CA SER A 600 -20.56 -16.80 -14.60
C SER A 600 -19.34 -16.18 -15.32
N SER A 601 -19.60 -15.32 -16.30
CA SER A 601 -18.59 -14.45 -16.92
C SER A 601 -18.20 -13.25 -16.04
N VAL A 602 -18.87 -13.06 -14.89
CA VAL A 602 -18.57 -12.04 -13.89
C VAL A 602 -17.75 -12.66 -12.76
N ALA A 603 -16.75 -11.91 -12.24
CA ALA A 603 -16.04 -12.30 -11.04
C ALA A 603 -16.99 -12.32 -9.83
N ALA A 604 -16.88 -13.34 -8.98
CA ALA A 604 -17.73 -13.48 -7.80
C ALA A 604 -16.96 -13.17 -6.51
N ASN A 605 -17.64 -12.61 -5.52
CA ASN A 605 -17.07 -12.53 -4.17
C ASN A 605 -16.74 -13.96 -3.69
N TYR A 606 -15.51 -14.14 -3.19
CA TYR A 606 -14.99 -15.44 -2.77
C TYR A 606 -15.88 -16.16 -1.76
N PHE A 607 -16.29 -15.48 -0.67
CA PHE A 607 -17.08 -16.11 0.37
C PHE A 607 -18.53 -16.34 -0.05
N ASP A 608 -19.09 -15.49 -0.93
CA ASP A 608 -20.39 -15.74 -1.55
C ASP A 608 -20.36 -16.97 -2.45
N HIS A 609 -19.30 -17.14 -3.24
CA HIS A 609 -19.13 -18.32 -4.10
C HIS A 609 -18.99 -19.59 -3.26
N SER A 610 -18.12 -19.58 -2.25
CA SER A 610 -17.91 -20.71 -1.35
C SER A 610 -19.20 -21.09 -0.59
N ALA A 611 -19.98 -20.10 -0.16
CA ALA A 611 -21.29 -20.32 0.48
C ALA A 611 -22.26 -21.07 -0.44
N ARG A 612 -22.38 -20.65 -1.70
CA ARG A 612 -23.24 -21.30 -2.69
C ARG A 612 -22.81 -22.74 -2.97
N GLN A 613 -21.50 -22.98 -3.09
CA GLN A 613 -20.95 -24.32 -3.32
C GLN A 613 -21.25 -25.28 -2.16
N LEU A 614 -21.25 -24.78 -0.92
CA LEU A 614 -21.64 -25.57 0.25
C LEU A 614 -23.16 -25.81 0.31
N ALA A 615 -23.99 -24.81 -0.02
CA ALA A 615 -25.44 -24.93 0.04
C ALA A 615 -26.06 -25.77 -1.09
N GLY A 616 -25.46 -25.77 -2.29
CA GLY A 616 -26.01 -26.36 -3.52
C GLY A 616 -25.92 -27.89 -3.64
N ARG A 617 -25.73 -28.64 -2.55
CA ARG A 617 -25.60 -30.11 -2.58
C ARG A 617 -26.94 -30.82 -2.40
N LYS A 618 -27.05 -32.00 -3.02
CA LYS A 618 -28.26 -32.84 -3.01
C LYS A 618 -28.52 -33.54 -1.67
N HIS A 619 -27.48 -33.70 -0.85
CA HIS A 619 -27.55 -34.26 0.50
C HIS A 619 -26.98 -33.25 1.51
N ALA A 620 -27.28 -33.45 2.79
CA ALA A 620 -26.64 -32.69 3.86
C ALA A 620 -25.14 -33.03 3.93
N LEU A 621 -24.31 -32.06 4.26
CA LEU A 621 -22.85 -32.24 4.34
C LEU A 621 -22.46 -32.90 5.65
N LEU A 622 -21.60 -33.92 5.59
CA LEU A 622 -20.91 -34.44 6.76
C LEU A 622 -19.67 -33.61 7.08
N VAL A 623 -19.63 -33.02 8.27
CA VAL A 623 -18.53 -32.17 8.74
C VAL A 623 -17.74 -32.88 9.84
N GLY A 624 -16.44 -33.11 9.64
CA GLY A 624 -15.56 -33.56 10.73
C GLY A 624 -14.92 -32.40 11.46
N VAL A 625 -15.09 -32.32 12.78
CA VAL A 625 -14.52 -31.25 13.61
C VAL A 625 -13.23 -31.71 14.28
N PHE A 626 -12.17 -30.97 14.02
CA PHE A 626 -10.82 -31.17 14.54
C PHE A 626 -10.36 -29.95 15.36
N ARG A 627 -9.44 -30.20 16.28
CA ARG A 627 -8.79 -29.22 17.14
C ARG A 627 -7.36 -29.69 17.47
N ASN A 628 -6.39 -29.15 16.74
CA ASN A 628 -4.95 -29.35 16.94
C ASN A 628 -4.47 -30.80 16.77
N GLN A 629 -5.21 -31.65 16.07
CA GLN A 629 -4.66 -32.92 15.60
C GLN A 629 -3.71 -32.69 14.42
N PRO A 630 -2.70 -33.56 14.25
CA PRO A 630 -1.83 -33.56 13.07
C PRO A 630 -2.60 -33.62 11.74
N LEU A 631 -2.05 -32.97 10.69
CA LEU A 631 -2.69 -32.90 9.36
C LEU A 631 -2.90 -34.28 8.73
N ASP A 632 -1.95 -35.20 8.89
CA ASP A 632 -2.04 -36.58 8.41
C ASP A 632 -3.24 -37.32 9.01
N PHE A 633 -3.49 -37.14 10.31
CA PHE A 633 -4.71 -37.65 10.96
C PHE A 633 -5.98 -37.04 10.35
N VAL A 634 -6.00 -35.72 10.13
CA VAL A 634 -7.16 -35.05 9.51
C VAL A 634 -7.45 -35.62 8.13
N LEU A 635 -6.42 -35.80 7.30
CA LEU A 635 -6.54 -36.37 5.94
C LEU A 635 -6.98 -37.84 5.97
N GLU A 636 -6.47 -38.65 6.90
CA GLU A 636 -6.89 -40.04 7.08
C GLU A 636 -8.38 -40.12 7.46
N GLN A 637 -8.83 -39.30 8.41
CA GLN A 637 -10.22 -39.27 8.83
C GLN A 637 -11.14 -38.75 7.73
N GLN A 638 -10.72 -37.71 6.98
CA GLN A 638 -11.45 -37.19 5.82
C GLN A 638 -11.75 -38.32 4.83
N LYS A 639 -10.72 -39.10 4.46
CA LYS A 639 -10.86 -40.22 3.52
C LYS A 639 -11.69 -41.37 4.10
N THR A 640 -11.40 -41.77 5.34
CA THR A 640 -12.03 -42.95 5.98
C THR A 640 -13.52 -42.75 6.21
N LEU A 641 -13.92 -41.55 6.60
CA LEU A 641 -15.30 -41.23 6.95
C LEU A 641 -16.06 -40.61 5.78
N ASN A 642 -15.42 -40.42 4.61
CA ASN A 642 -15.97 -39.70 3.47
C ASN A 642 -16.51 -38.32 3.89
N LEU A 643 -15.71 -37.52 4.60
CA LEU A 643 -16.13 -36.20 5.05
C LEU A 643 -16.30 -35.27 3.84
N ASP A 644 -17.42 -34.54 3.78
CA ASP A 644 -17.68 -33.51 2.77
C ASP A 644 -16.97 -32.20 3.07
N VAL A 645 -16.74 -31.93 4.36
CA VAL A 645 -16.16 -30.70 4.88
C VAL A 645 -15.29 -31.03 6.10
N VAL A 646 -14.15 -30.36 6.22
CA VAL A 646 -13.33 -30.38 7.43
C VAL A 646 -13.51 -29.07 8.17
N GLN A 647 -13.77 -29.13 9.48
CA GLN A 647 -13.80 -27.97 10.35
C GLN A 647 -12.56 -27.95 11.25
N LEU A 648 -11.69 -26.95 11.05
CA LEU A 648 -10.55 -26.68 11.92
C LEU A 648 -11.00 -25.72 13.03
N HIS A 649 -10.88 -26.15 14.27
CA HIS A 649 -11.50 -25.50 15.43
C HIS A 649 -10.49 -25.22 16.56
N GLY A 650 -9.19 -25.35 16.27
CA GLY A 650 -8.08 -25.05 17.17
C GLY A 650 -7.27 -23.84 16.72
N SER A 651 -5.96 -23.99 16.77
CA SER A 651 -4.94 -23.04 16.32
C SER A 651 -4.20 -23.59 15.11
N GLU A 652 -4.84 -24.43 14.30
CA GLU A 652 -4.25 -25.00 13.10
C GLU A 652 -3.89 -23.89 12.09
N PRO A 653 -2.75 -24.02 11.39
CA PRO A 653 -2.39 -23.08 10.33
C PRO A 653 -3.43 -23.06 9.21
N ILE A 654 -3.79 -21.86 8.76
CA ILE A 654 -4.83 -21.68 7.74
C ILE A 654 -4.41 -22.24 6.37
N GLU A 655 -3.10 -22.34 6.10
CA GLU A 655 -2.57 -22.94 4.87
C GLU A 655 -2.94 -24.40 4.68
N TRP A 656 -3.24 -25.15 5.75
CA TRP A 656 -3.68 -26.54 5.66
C TRP A 656 -4.97 -26.68 4.84
N ALA A 657 -5.79 -25.63 4.80
CA ALA A 657 -7.02 -25.65 4.01
C ALA A 657 -6.77 -25.84 2.51
N LYS A 658 -5.58 -25.49 1.99
CA LYS A 658 -5.17 -25.77 0.60
C LYS A 658 -4.77 -27.24 0.37
N LEU A 659 -4.42 -27.96 1.42
CA LEU A 659 -3.97 -29.37 1.36
C LEU A 659 -5.10 -30.36 1.63
N ILE A 660 -6.17 -29.91 2.27
CA ILE A 660 -7.36 -30.73 2.56
C ILE A 660 -8.22 -30.81 1.29
N PRO A 661 -8.53 -32.02 0.77
CA PRO A 661 -9.16 -32.20 -0.54
C PRO A 661 -10.67 -31.91 -0.56
N VAL A 662 -11.18 -31.23 0.45
CA VAL A 662 -12.58 -30.85 0.62
C VAL A 662 -12.65 -29.44 1.22
N PRO A 663 -13.77 -28.72 1.06
CA PRO A 663 -13.95 -27.41 1.67
C PRO A 663 -13.63 -27.41 3.16
N VAL A 664 -12.97 -26.34 3.61
CA VAL A 664 -12.60 -26.16 5.02
C VAL A 664 -13.41 -25.04 5.65
N ILE A 665 -14.05 -25.33 6.78
CA ILE A 665 -14.58 -24.31 7.70
C ILE A 665 -13.51 -24.05 8.76
N ARG A 666 -13.12 -22.80 8.98
CA ARG A 666 -12.17 -22.43 10.04
C ARG A 666 -12.92 -21.66 11.11
N ALA A 667 -12.86 -22.12 12.35
CA ALA A 667 -13.43 -21.39 13.47
C ALA A 667 -12.55 -20.20 13.83
N PHE A 668 -13.15 -19.08 14.23
CA PHE A 668 -12.44 -17.89 14.67
C PHE A 668 -13.13 -17.31 15.90
N LYS A 669 -12.35 -16.73 16.80
CA LYS A 669 -12.89 -15.74 17.74
C LYS A 669 -13.08 -14.40 17.02
N PRO A 670 -14.02 -13.54 17.46
CA PRO A 670 -14.23 -12.23 16.83
C PRO A 670 -12.97 -11.35 16.72
N ASP A 671 -12.02 -11.51 17.63
CA ASP A 671 -10.74 -10.80 17.68
C ASP A 671 -9.59 -11.51 16.96
N GLU A 672 -9.79 -12.73 16.46
CA GLU A 672 -8.74 -13.55 15.84
C GLU A 672 -8.42 -13.04 14.41
N PRO A 673 -7.14 -12.74 14.10
CA PRO A 673 -6.76 -12.28 12.77
C PRO A 673 -6.91 -13.39 11.72
N GLY A 674 -7.08 -12.99 10.45
CA GLY A 674 -7.10 -13.92 9.32
C GLY A 674 -8.47 -14.49 8.95
N MET A 675 -9.55 -14.15 9.67
CA MET A 675 -10.93 -14.55 9.34
C MET A 675 -11.31 -14.22 7.89
N GLY A 676 -10.90 -13.04 7.43
CA GLY A 676 -11.15 -12.55 6.08
C GLY A 676 -10.12 -12.98 5.03
N THR A 677 -9.19 -13.90 5.31
CA THR A 677 -8.19 -14.28 4.29
C THR A 677 -8.85 -15.14 3.21
N ARG A 678 -8.86 -14.68 1.95
CA ARG A 678 -9.44 -15.41 0.82
C ARG A 678 -8.47 -16.47 0.29
N GLY A 679 -9.01 -17.48 -0.39
CA GLY A 679 -8.21 -18.52 -1.05
C GLY A 679 -7.61 -19.58 -0.12
N TYR A 680 -7.96 -19.58 1.16
CA TYR A 680 -7.53 -20.60 2.13
C TYR A 680 -8.71 -21.46 2.58
N HIS A 681 -9.62 -20.92 3.40
CA HIS A 681 -10.81 -21.62 3.89
C HIS A 681 -12.04 -21.25 3.07
N ALA A 682 -13.04 -22.13 3.04
CA ALA A 682 -14.30 -21.90 2.34
C ALA A 682 -15.18 -20.90 3.10
N LEU A 683 -15.33 -21.08 4.41
CA LEU A 683 -16.10 -20.20 5.28
C LEU A 683 -15.49 -20.06 6.68
N PRO A 684 -15.43 -18.85 7.24
CA PRO A 684 -15.19 -18.66 8.67
C PRO A 684 -16.43 -19.04 9.50
N LEU A 685 -16.20 -19.60 10.68
CA LEU A 685 -17.20 -19.85 11.71
C LEU A 685 -16.86 -19.01 12.95
N LEU A 686 -17.69 -18.05 13.32
CA LEU A 686 -17.51 -17.29 14.55
C LEU A 686 -18.01 -18.12 15.74
N ASP A 687 -17.13 -18.36 16.73
CA ASP A 687 -17.44 -19.10 17.96
C ASP A 687 -16.68 -18.47 19.15
N SER A 688 -17.14 -18.70 20.38
CA SER A 688 -16.49 -18.20 21.60
C SER A 688 -15.14 -18.89 21.90
N GLY A 689 -14.78 -19.93 21.13
CA GLY A 689 -13.50 -20.64 21.21
C GLY A 689 -13.41 -21.67 22.35
N ILE A 690 -14.35 -21.66 23.29
CA ILE A 690 -14.49 -22.68 24.34
C ILE A 690 -15.66 -23.60 23.96
N GLY A 691 -15.52 -24.31 22.84
CA GLY A 691 -16.60 -25.14 22.29
C GLY A 691 -17.30 -26.02 23.33
N GLY A 692 -18.61 -25.86 23.46
CA GLY A 692 -19.46 -26.67 24.33
C GLY A 692 -19.81 -26.10 25.71
N THR A 693 -19.52 -24.83 26.01
CA THR A 693 -19.94 -24.14 27.25
C THR A 693 -21.37 -23.60 27.20
N GLY A 694 -21.91 -23.40 25.99
CA GLY A 694 -23.22 -22.75 25.81
C GLY A 694 -23.19 -21.22 25.97
N GLU A 695 -22.00 -20.65 26.18
CA GLU A 695 -21.80 -19.20 26.20
C GLU A 695 -22.10 -18.59 24.83
N ARG A 696 -22.74 -17.42 24.84
CA ARG A 696 -23.03 -16.65 23.63
C ARG A 696 -21.84 -15.77 23.29
N LEU A 697 -21.66 -15.54 21.99
CA LEU A 697 -20.80 -14.47 21.51
C LEU A 697 -21.38 -13.10 21.88
N ASP A 698 -20.51 -12.15 22.17
CA ASP A 698 -20.88 -10.75 22.26
C ASP A 698 -21.23 -10.24 20.85
N LEU A 699 -22.47 -9.80 20.67
CA LEU A 699 -22.96 -9.36 19.37
C LEU A 699 -22.32 -8.05 18.91
N SER A 700 -21.82 -7.24 19.84
CA SER A 700 -21.07 -6.03 19.51
C SER A 700 -19.72 -6.37 18.87
N ASP A 701 -19.02 -7.39 19.39
CA ASP A 701 -17.77 -7.88 18.80
C ASP A 701 -18.00 -8.51 17.42
N VAL A 702 -19.08 -9.27 17.25
CA VAL A 702 -19.48 -9.82 15.94
C VAL A 702 -19.77 -8.70 14.94
N THR A 703 -20.52 -7.66 15.34
CA THR A 703 -20.82 -6.51 14.48
C THR A 703 -19.54 -5.74 14.13
N ASN A 704 -18.66 -5.54 15.10
CA ASN A 704 -17.38 -4.86 14.92
C ASN A 704 -16.45 -5.60 13.97
N VAL A 705 -16.41 -6.93 13.99
CA VAL A 705 -15.54 -7.69 13.08
C VAL A 705 -16.12 -7.75 11.66
N LEU A 706 -17.44 -7.89 11.51
CA LEU A 706 -18.10 -7.98 10.20
C LEU A 706 -18.06 -6.65 9.44
N SER A 707 -18.21 -5.52 10.14
CA SER A 707 -18.16 -4.18 9.55
C SER A 707 -16.80 -3.81 8.94
N LYS A 708 -15.71 -4.47 9.33
CA LYS A 708 -14.36 -4.24 8.77
C LYS A 708 -14.23 -4.70 7.31
N ASP A 709 -15.01 -5.69 6.90
CA ASP A 709 -14.99 -6.23 5.54
C ASP A 709 -16.36 -6.77 5.14
N VAL A 710 -17.14 -5.92 4.45
CA VAL A 710 -18.48 -6.23 3.93
C VAL A 710 -18.51 -7.42 2.97
N GLY A 711 -17.35 -7.84 2.44
CA GLY A 711 -17.21 -8.97 1.55
C GLY A 711 -16.98 -10.31 2.26
N VAL A 712 -16.98 -10.35 3.60
CA VAL A 712 -16.89 -11.60 4.37
C VAL A 712 -18.30 -12.17 4.57
N ARG A 713 -18.41 -13.51 4.50
CA ARG A 713 -19.59 -14.27 4.94
C ARG A 713 -19.16 -15.23 6.03
N VAL A 714 -19.98 -15.37 7.07
CA VAL A 714 -19.67 -16.20 8.24
C VAL A 714 -20.80 -17.18 8.55
N LEU A 715 -20.43 -18.28 9.19
CA LEU A 715 -21.35 -19.06 10.02
C LEU A 715 -21.26 -18.53 11.46
N LEU A 716 -22.39 -18.45 12.16
CA LEU A 716 -22.44 -18.04 13.56
C LEU A 716 -22.69 -19.23 14.48
N ALA A 717 -21.84 -19.43 15.48
CA ALA A 717 -21.99 -20.40 16.56
C ALA A 717 -22.03 -19.72 17.94
N GLY A 718 -22.09 -20.53 19.00
CA GLY A 718 -22.02 -20.06 20.39
C GLY A 718 -23.39 -19.85 21.04
N GLY A 719 -23.83 -20.82 21.85
CA GLY A 719 -25.04 -20.67 22.67
C GLY A 719 -26.39 -20.58 21.92
N LEU A 720 -26.42 -20.82 20.61
CA LEU A 720 -27.63 -20.77 19.78
C LEU A 720 -28.55 -21.97 20.04
N ASN A 721 -29.84 -21.71 20.19
CA ASN A 721 -30.89 -22.70 20.47
C ASN A 721 -32.22 -22.30 19.78
N PRO A 722 -33.27 -23.15 19.82
CA PRO A 722 -34.52 -22.85 19.14
C PRO A 722 -35.18 -21.53 19.55
N ASP A 723 -35.01 -21.12 20.81
CA ASP A 723 -35.71 -19.98 21.40
C ASP A 723 -35.02 -18.64 21.13
N ASN A 724 -33.71 -18.64 20.86
CA ASN A 724 -32.91 -17.42 20.75
C ASN A 724 -32.42 -17.10 19.33
N VAL A 725 -32.33 -18.08 18.43
CA VAL A 725 -31.60 -17.93 17.16
C VAL A 725 -32.17 -16.82 16.28
N GLN A 726 -33.50 -16.70 16.21
CA GLN A 726 -34.16 -15.65 15.44
C GLN A 726 -33.90 -14.26 16.03
N GLY A 727 -33.90 -14.16 17.36
CA GLY A 727 -33.61 -12.92 18.07
C GLY A 727 -32.19 -12.43 17.82
N VAL A 728 -31.22 -13.35 17.92
CA VAL A 728 -29.80 -13.06 17.67
C VAL A 728 -29.57 -12.57 16.23
N LEU A 729 -30.12 -13.26 15.23
CA LEU A 729 -29.98 -12.85 13.82
C LEU A 729 -30.62 -11.48 13.56
N LYS A 730 -31.75 -11.17 14.22
CA LYS A 730 -32.43 -9.88 14.11
C LYS A 730 -31.64 -8.75 14.79
N GLU A 731 -31.03 -9.02 15.94
CA GLU A 731 -30.27 -8.04 16.72
C GLU A 731 -28.99 -7.58 16.00
N LEU A 732 -28.40 -8.43 15.17
CA LEU A 732 -27.23 -8.08 14.34
C LEU A 732 -27.51 -7.03 13.25
N GLY A 733 -28.79 -6.69 12.98
CA GLY A 733 -29.15 -5.65 12.01
C GLY A 733 -28.52 -5.87 10.63
N GLU A 734 -27.87 -4.84 10.08
CA GLU A 734 -27.22 -4.92 8.76
C GLU A 734 -26.07 -5.93 8.72
N ALA A 735 -25.31 -6.10 9.82
CA ALA A 735 -24.24 -7.10 9.89
C ALA A 735 -24.80 -8.54 9.77
N GLY A 736 -26.07 -8.75 10.11
CA GLY A 736 -26.78 -10.01 9.92
C GLY A 736 -26.81 -10.48 8.46
N GLN A 737 -26.72 -9.58 7.48
CA GLN A 737 -26.65 -9.95 6.05
C GLN A 737 -25.38 -10.72 5.69
N GLN A 738 -24.32 -10.61 6.49
CA GLN A 738 -23.08 -11.36 6.33
C GLN A 738 -23.12 -12.73 7.02
N VAL A 739 -24.11 -12.98 7.87
CA VAL A 739 -24.33 -14.28 8.52
C VAL A 739 -25.17 -15.15 7.59
N ILE A 740 -24.49 -16.00 6.83
CA ILE A 740 -25.13 -16.88 5.84
C ILE A 740 -25.67 -18.17 6.45
N GLY A 741 -25.36 -18.42 7.71
CA GLY A 741 -25.83 -19.61 8.41
C GLY A 741 -25.43 -19.65 9.88
N VAL A 742 -25.95 -20.65 10.57
CA VAL A 742 -25.76 -20.86 12.01
C VAL A 742 -25.37 -22.30 12.31
N ASP A 743 -24.64 -22.47 13.40
CA ASP A 743 -24.22 -23.75 13.95
C ASP A 743 -24.69 -23.87 15.40
N THR A 744 -25.30 -25.00 15.76
CA THR A 744 -25.65 -25.31 17.16
C THR A 744 -25.06 -26.64 17.59
N SER A 745 -24.73 -26.75 18.88
CA SER A 745 -24.34 -28.00 19.51
C SER A 745 -25.10 -28.22 20.82
N THR A 746 -24.71 -27.55 21.91
CA THR A 746 -25.38 -27.65 23.22
C THR A 746 -26.83 -27.19 23.21
N GLY A 747 -27.20 -26.26 22.33
CA GLY A 747 -28.55 -25.68 22.30
C GLY A 747 -29.65 -26.67 21.91
N VAL A 748 -29.29 -27.82 21.34
CA VAL A 748 -30.20 -28.92 20.99
C VAL A 748 -30.01 -30.15 21.88
N GLU A 749 -29.34 -30.01 23.03
CA GLU A 749 -29.19 -31.08 24.01
C GLU A 749 -30.30 -31.02 25.09
N GLY A 750 -30.66 -32.19 25.63
CA GLY A 750 -31.49 -32.37 26.82
C GLY A 750 -30.69 -32.15 28.11
N ALA A 751 -31.35 -32.27 29.27
CA ALA A 751 -30.75 -32.01 30.58
C ALA A 751 -29.53 -32.92 30.89
N ASN A 752 -29.51 -34.15 30.35
CA ASN A 752 -28.40 -35.09 30.55
C ASN A 752 -27.27 -34.90 29.52
N GLY A 753 -27.43 -33.95 28.59
CA GLY A 753 -26.46 -33.69 27.53
C GLY A 753 -26.50 -34.70 26.39
N GLU A 754 -27.58 -35.47 26.20
CA GLU A 754 -27.90 -36.14 24.93
C GLU A 754 -28.57 -35.16 23.95
N GLN A 755 -28.45 -35.42 22.65
CA GLN A 755 -29.20 -34.62 21.66
C GLN A 755 -30.70 -34.92 21.74
N ASP A 756 -31.51 -33.86 21.83
CA ASP A 756 -32.96 -33.93 21.83
C ASP A 756 -33.47 -33.76 20.39
N LEU A 757 -34.13 -34.80 19.88
CA LEU A 757 -34.64 -34.83 18.50
C LEU A 757 -35.71 -33.77 18.24
N GLY A 758 -36.50 -33.42 19.25
CA GLY A 758 -37.49 -32.35 19.18
C GLY A 758 -36.81 -30.99 19.06
N LYS A 759 -35.80 -30.71 19.89
CA LYS A 759 -35.02 -29.47 19.80
C LYS A 759 -34.27 -29.33 18.48
N ILE A 760 -33.74 -30.42 17.91
CA ILE A 760 -33.13 -30.40 16.56
C ILE A 760 -34.16 -29.90 15.53
N LYS A 761 -35.35 -30.49 15.51
CA LYS A 761 -36.42 -30.09 14.57
C LYS A 761 -36.83 -28.64 14.79
N SER A 762 -37.03 -28.23 16.04
CA SER A 762 -37.40 -26.85 16.39
C SER A 762 -36.33 -25.84 15.99
N PHE A 763 -35.05 -26.16 16.21
CA PHE A 763 -33.94 -25.28 15.81
C PHE A 763 -33.88 -25.10 14.29
N VAL A 764 -33.92 -26.20 13.53
CA VAL A 764 -33.88 -26.13 12.07
C VAL A 764 -35.08 -25.35 11.55
N ALA A 765 -36.29 -25.59 12.07
CA ALA A 765 -37.48 -24.86 11.69
C ALA A 765 -37.38 -23.35 12.00
N ALA A 766 -36.87 -23.00 13.19
CA ALA A 766 -36.68 -21.60 13.60
C ALA A 766 -35.73 -20.86 12.65
N VAL A 767 -34.62 -21.49 12.25
CA VAL A 767 -33.66 -20.86 11.33
C VAL A 767 -34.19 -20.79 9.90
N LYS A 768 -34.87 -21.82 9.41
CA LYS A 768 -35.43 -21.83 8.05
C LYS A 768 -36.60 -20.88 7.87
N ALA A 769 -37.17 -20.37 8.96
CA ALA A 769 -38.20 -19.33 8.96
C ALA A 769 -37.64 -17.88 8.98
N CYS A 770 -36.32 -17.70 9.13
CA CYS A 770 -35.65 -16.40 9.11
C CYS A 770 -35.54 -15.79 7.71
#